data_AF-A0A3M1AE59-F1
#
_entry.id   AF-A0A3M1AE59-F1
#
_cell.length_a   1.000
_cell.length_b   1.000
_cell.length_c   1.000
_cell.angle_alpha   90.00
_cell.angle_beta   90.00
_cell.angle_gamma   90.00
#
_symmetry.space_group_name_H-M   'P 1'
#
loop_
_entity.id
_entity.type
_entity.pdbx_description
1 polymer ?
#
loop_
_entity_poly.entity_id
_entity_poly.type
_entity_poly.pdbx_seq_one_letter_code
_entity_poly.pdbx_strand_id
1 'polypeptide(L)'
;PEALAQLNWVRWIEGVHPIGEAALPAHFQPRDSRELISSPYVTQYRGNGVTVGLYDTGIRKDHAAFSGRIDFGDNDTNGHGTHVAGIIGASDVDGETYQGVAPLARLYVMSFNQHTIPETYDTFVNNNIFLVNNSWFFLDASEQPMFNYDANTEMIDRYADDDAIDLPAGKFRKPLALIFAAGNSGSLNSRSITNPGTGKNVLTVGAIDYTLDGNSGLGNRAHYSSVGPTQEGRLKPELVAPGGDASENDLSPLQAQNGVVSANAFGTLNPSDLYWPANDQYVRLKGTSMATPHVTGAAALAIDYWESQGFDWTFTDLKAHLINNAIPIKENDGGPLSGFANTRVGYGLLNAFSTLFSYENESRTVLWAKGHVIEETNTIDNWTFEVPPNTRSLLATLAYSDLPGRDLQDDLDLILLSPDSTQFQYVLPLNVDAESPVEKIAISSPQAGTWTAQVVYQSWPDDPTTISSEQYTVVAAIKLQSPALALEAKQSVADIKTGDNFQLQVTVTNSGGYIAAGVSVHLEDPANQFSGEANQGKFVGNLIHNGAQKTVVFNLTAPNFPGTYSLQLRAEGINRDLTPVSKSVVINVKQGTPTEQFKITNLIPSSYQVANLKEGDPYYIDRTWKILSIPADFQGLIWIKTAYNDYFKAFQNVRFDINQKSKVY
;
A
#
# COMPACT_ATOMS: atom_id res chain seq x y z
N PRO A 1 -10.73 29.79 -4.40
CA PRO A 1 -11.86 28.84 -4.24
C PRO A 1 -13.11 29.22 -5.06
N GLU A 2 -13.63 30.45 -4.93
CA GLU A 2 -14.88 30.86 -5.61
C GLU A 2 -14.72 31.24 -7.10
N ALA A 3 -13.52 31.58 -7.55
CA ALA A 3 -13.24 31.85 -8.98
C ALA A 3 -13.05 30.56 -9.82
N LEU A 4 -12.75 29.42 -9.17
CA LEU A 4 -12.52 28.14 -9.84
C LEU A 4 -13.83 27.41 -10.20
N ALA A 5 -14.91 27.68 -9.47
CA ALA A 5 -16.25 27.14 -9.75
C ALA A 5 -16.96 27.81 -10.95
N GLN A 6 -16.33 28.78 -11.60
CA GLN A 6 -16.89 29.52 -12.74
C GLN A 6 -16.29 29.12 -14.11
N LEU A 7 -15.35 28.18 -14.15
CA LEU A 7 -14.88 27.59 -15.41
C LEU A 7 -15.87 26.51 -15.85
N ASN A 8 -16.46 26.69 -17.02
CA ASN A 8 -17.64 25.91 -17.46
C ASN A 8 -17.38 24.40 -17.61
N TRP A 9 -16.11 23.99 -17.73
CA TRP A 9 -15.69 22.65 -18.15
C TRP A 9 -14.77 21.93 -17.13
N VAL A 10 -14.19 22.64 -16.14
CA VAL A 10 -13.64 22.04 -14.91
C VAL A 10 -14.51 22.47 -13.75
N ARG A 11 -15.40 21.59 -13.31
CA ARG A 11 -16.42 21.93 -12.32
C ARG A 11 -16.08 21.48 -10.90
N TRP A 12 -15.01 20.67 -10.74
CA TRP A 12 -14.54 20.25 -9.42
C TRP A 12 -13.05 19.86 -9.45
N ILE A 13 -12.35 20.27 -8.40
CA ILE A 13 -11.05 19.71 -7.98
C ILE A 13 -11.39 18.85 -6.77
N GLU A 14 -10.78 17.67 -6.64
CA GLU A 14 -10.96 16.86 -5.43
C GLU A 14 -10.83 17.74 -4.20
N GLY A 15 -11.91 17.80 -3.41
CA GLY A 15 -11.94 18.63 -2.21
C GLY A 15 -10.76 18.26 -1.35
N VAL A 16 -9.82 19.19 -1.18
CA VAL A 16 -8.81 19.08 -0.13
C VAL A 16 -9.60 19.13 1.17
N HIS A 17 -9.82 17.98 1.80
CA HIS A 17 -10.50 17.90 3.09
C HIS A 17 -9.48 18.24 4.18
N PRO A 18 -9.53 19.44 4.79
CA PRO A 18 -8.62 19.80 5.87
C PRO A 18 -8.94 18.97 7.12
N ILE A 19 -7.90 18.60 7.87
CA ILE A 19 -7.99 17.64 8.97
C ILE A 19 -7.88 18.38 10.32
N GLY A 20 -8.47 17.85 11.40
CA GLY A 20 -8.49 18.48 12.72
C GLY A 20 -7.24 18.19 13.58
N GLU A 21 -6.94 19.08 14.54
CA GLU A 21 -5.78 19.04 15.44
C GLU A 21 -5.75 17.85 16.40
N ALA A 22 -4.58 17.19 16.57
CA ALA A 22 -3.85 17.14 17.85
C ALA A 22 -2.41 16.56 17.74
N ALA A 23 -1.75 16.52 18.90
CA ALA A 23 -0.34 16.26 19.14
C ALA A 23 0.18 14.88 18.70
N LEU A 24 1.45 14.89 18.24
CA LEU A 24 2.22 13.79 17.68
C LEU A 24 2.62 12.70 18.71
N PRO A 25 2.46 11.41 18.42
CA PRO A 25 3.30 10.35 18.99
C PRO A 25 4.64 10.28 18.24
N ALA A 26 5.74 10.11 18.98
CA ALA A 26 7.11 10.15 18.47
C ALA A 26 7.57 8.87 17.74
N HIS A 27 6.67 7.98 17.32
CA HIS A 27 7.07 6.64 16.90
C HIS A 27 6.28 6.21 15.67
N PHE A 28 7.06 5.88 14.61
CA PHE A 28 6.71 5.29 13.32
C PHE A 28 6.72 6.25 12.12
N GLN A 29 7.43 5.85 11.05
CA GLN A 29 7.75 6.71 9.89
C GLN A 29 7.63 5.94 8.55
N PRO A 30 6.40 5.66 8.05
CA PRO A 30 6.17 5.42 6.63
C PRO A 30 6.43 6.73 5.90
N ARG A 31 7.70 6.95 5.55
CA ARG A 31 8.13 8.17 4.85
C ARG A 31 7.80 8.12 3.37
N ASP A 32 7.40 6.97 2.85
CA ASP A 32 7.47 6.76 1.41
C ASP A 32 6.41 5.80 0.88
N SER A 33 5.35 6.34 0.29
CA SER A 33 4.31 5.56 -0.40
C SER A 33 4.88 4.70 -1.54
N ARG A 34 6.06 5.06 -2.04
CA ARG A 34 6.84 4.28 -3.02
C ARG A 34 7.19 2.88 -2.52
N GLU A 35 7.37 2.69 -1.19
CA GLU A 35 7.70 1.40 -0.60
C GLU A 35 6.62 0.35 -0.92
N LEU A 36 5.34 0.74 -0.93
CA LEU A 36 4.22 -0.18 -1.23
C LEU A 36 4.17 -0.61 -2.69
N ILE A 37 4.64 0.23 -3.61
CA ILE A 37 4.67 -0.08 -5.04
C ILE A 37 6.04 -0.62 -5.50
N SER A 38 6.94 -0.92 -4.56
CA SER A 38 8.27 -1.49 -4.82
C SER A 38 9.24 -0.61 -5.63
N SER A 39 8.92 0.66 -5.88
CA SER A 39 9.79 1.52 -6.69
C SER A 39 11.16 1.88 -6.08
N PRO A 40 11.37 1.91 -4.73
CA PRO A 40 12.71 2.14 -4.17
C PRO A 40 13.72 1.05 -4.53
N TYR A 41 13.26 -0.12 -4.98
CA TYR A 41 14.11 -1.22 -5.44
C TYR A 41 14.50 -1.10 -6.93
N VAL A 42 13.88 -0.15 -7.65
CA VAL A 42 14.23 0.21 -9.03
C VAL A 42 15.28 1.32 -8.98
N THR A 43 16.50 1.00 -8.56
CA THR A 43 17.54 2.02 -8.32
C THR A 43 18.28 2.47 -9.57
N GLN A 44 18.30 1.61 -10.60
CA GLN A 44 19.07 1.82 -11.84
C GLN A 44 18.34 2.67 -12.89
N TYR A 45 17.01 2.73 -12.82
CA TYR A 45 16.18 3.59 -13.66
C TYR A 45 15.49 4.61 -12.79
N ARG A 46 15.38 5.84 -13.28
CA ARG A 46 14.86 6.97 -12.51
C ARG A 46 14.00 7.90 -13.35
N GLY A 47 13.65 7.52 -14.58
CA GLY A 47 12.89 8.33 -15.53
C GLY A 47 13.77 9.15 -16.47
N ASN A 48 15.02 8.74 -16.71
CA ASN A 48 15.92 9.47 -17.60
C ASN A 48 15.35 9.49 -19.03
N GLY A 49 15.43 10.65 -19.69
CA GLY A 49 14.93 10.81 -21.07
C GLY A 49 13.40 10.88 -21.19
N VAL A 50 12.65 10.58 -20.13
CA VAL A 50 11.19 10.59 -20.15
C VAL A 50 10.65 11.96 -19.78
N THR A 51 9.77 12.51 -20.62
CA THR A 51 8.98 13.71 -20.32
C THR A 51 7.54 13.29 -20.03
N VAL A 52 7.02 13.71 -18.88
CA VAL A 52 5.65 13.44 -18.44
C VAL A 52 4.80 14.68 -18.65
N GLY A 53 3.74 14.53 -19.43
CA GLY A 53 2.67 15.50 -19.53
C GLY A 53 1.80 15.45 -18.27
N LEU A 54 1.48 16.60 -17.70
CA LEU A 54 0.55 16.70 -16.58
C LEU A 54 -0.48 17.76 -16.91
N TYR A 55 -1.75 17.36 -16.95
CA TYR A 55 -2.86 18.29 -17.07
C TYR A 55 -3.55 18.41 -15.73
N ASP A 56 -3.29 19.52 -15.01
CA ASP A 56 -3.70 19.69 -13.61
C ASP A 56 -3.83 21.18 -13.25
N THR A 57 -3.74 21.60 -11.99
CA THR A 57 -3.90 23.00 -11.56
C THR A 57 -2.73 23.89 -11.95
N GLY A 58 -1.55 23.30 -12.20
CA GLY A 58 -0.30 23.98 -12.52
C GLY A 58 0.87 23.36 -11.77
N ILE A 59 2.03 24.01 -11.78
CA ILE A 59 3.21 23.64 -10.98
C ILE A 59 3.88 24.87 -10.34
N ARG A 60 4.33 24.71 -9.09
CA ARG A 60 5.23 25.66 -8.44
C ARG A 60 6.63 25.56 -9.04
N LYS A 61 6.94 26.46 -9.97
CA LYS A 61 8.18 26.45 -10.76
C LYS A 61 9.47 26.69 -9.97
N ASP A 62 9.40 27.38 -8.83
CA ASP A 62 10.56 27.69 -7.98
C ASP A 62 10.79 26.63 -6.89
N HIS A 63 10.01 25.55 -6.87
CA HIS A 63 10.17 24.47 -5.91
C HIS A 63 11.49 23.72 -6.15
N ALA A 64 12.31 23.55 -5.11
CA ALA A 64 13.65 22.99 -5.23
C ALA A 64 13.65 21.56 -5.83
N ALA A 65 12.62 20.78 -5.50
CA ALA A 65 12.45 19.42 -6.00
C ALA A 65 12.28 19.29 -7.52
N PHE A 66 12.03 20.37 -8.27
CA PHE A 66 11.84 20.34 -9.72
C PHE A 66 12.92 21.09 -10.50
N SER A 67 13.97 21.56 -9.82
CA SER A 67 15.00 22.41 -10.41
C SER A 67 15.61 21.81 -11.69
N GLY A 68 15.52 22.55 -12.80
CA GLY A 68 16.04 22.15 -14.11
C GLY A 68 15.23 21.09 -14.87
N ARG A 69 14.06 20.67 -14.36
CA ARG A 69 13.27 19.55 -14.94
C ARG A 69 11.84 19.92 -15.31
N ILE A 70 11.49 21.20 -15.30
CA ILE A 70 10.22 21.71 -15.83
C ILE A 70 10.47 22.24 -17.24
N ASP A 71 9.86 21.59 -18.24
CA ASP A 71 10.01 21.93 -19.66
C ASP A 71 9.01 23.01 -20.04
N PHE A 72 7.81 22.89 -19.49
CA PHE A 72 6.76 23.89 -19.49
C PHE A 72 5.97 23.75 -18.18
N GLY A 73 5.48 24.86 -17.66
CA GLY A 73 4.75 24.84 -16.39
C GLY A 73 3.92 26.10 -16.20
N ASP A 74 2.60 25.95 -16.20
CA ASP A 74 1.70 26.99 -15.72
C ASP A 74 1.82 27.16 -14.21
N ASN A 75 1.60 28.38 -13.70
CA ASN A 75 1.68 28.63 -12.26
C ASN A 75 0.57 27.88 -11.52
N ASP A 76 0.94 27.15 -10.48
CA ASP A 76 -0.03 26.51 -9.59
C ASP A 76 -0.59 27.51 -8.57
N THR A 77 -1.90 27.74 -8.61
CA THR A 77 -2.59 28.57 -7.62
C THR A 77 -3.42 27.75 -6.62
N ASN A 78 -3.37 26.42 -6.70
CA ASN A 78 -4.17 25.51 -5.88
C ASN A 78 -3.30 24.52 -5.07
N GLY A 79 -2.19 24.05 -5.63
CA GLY A 79 -1.27 23.12 -4.97
C GLY A 79 -1.43 21.65 -5.35
N HIS A 80 -2.58 21.28 -5.92
CA HIS A 80 -2.85 19.91 -6.36
C HIS A 80 -1.84 19.44 -7.41
N GLY A 81 -1.69 20.18 -8.52
CA GLY A 81 -0.80 19.81 -9.61
C GLY A 81 0.68 19.74 -9.21
N THR A 82 1.12 20.63 -8.32
CA THR A 82 2.48 20.56 -7.74
C THR A 82 2.69 19.28 -6.92
N HIS A 83 1.69 18.88 -6.12
CA HIS A 83 1.74 17.66 -5.31
C HIS A 83 1.77 16.41 -6.20
N VAL A 84 0.89 16.36 -7.20
CA VAL A 84 0.84 15.29 -8.22
C VAL A 84 2.17 15.18 -8.97
N ALA A 85 2.70 16.30 -9.47
CA ALA A 85 4.01 16.36 -10.11
C ALA A 85 5.16 15.88 -9.19
N GLY A 86 5.05 16.16 -7.89
CA GLY A 86 6.01 15.69 -6.90
C GLY A 86 6.01 14.16 -6.74
N ILE A 87 4.83 13.51 -6.76
CA ILE A 87 4.74 12.05 -6.67
C ILE A 87 5.35 11.41 -7.92
N ILE A 88 5.15 12.02 -9.09
CA ILE A 88 5.76 11.55 -10.34
C ILE A 88 7.27 11.69 -10.27
N GLY A 89 7.78 12.89 -9.97
CA GLY A 89 9.16 13.21 -10.27
C GLY A 89 9.84 14.24 -9.37
N ALA A 90 9.44 14.44 -8.12
CA ALA A 90 10.26 15.23 -7.19
C ALA A 90 11.67 14.63 -7.03
N SER A 91 12.72 15.46 -7.06
CA SER A 91 14.05 15.05 -6.61
C SER A 91 14.13 15.12 -5.09
N ASP A 92 15.20 14.56 -4.53
CA ASP A 92 15.50 14.75 -3.10
C ASP A 92 15.93 16.20 -2.90
N VAL A 93 15.36 16.82 -1.87
CA VAL A 93 15.68 18.17 -1.42
C VAL A 93 16.22 18.04 -0.01
N ASP A 94 17.41 18.60 0.24
CA ASP A 94 18.03 18.69 1.56
C ASP A 94 18.25 17.36 2.32
N GLY A 95 18.29 16.23 1.60
CA GLY A 95 18.45 14.89 2.19
C GLY A 95 17.15 14.32 2.75
N GLU A 96 16.01 14.95 2.44
CA GLU A 96 14.68 14.44 2.75
C GLU A 96 14.28 13.32 1.79
N THR A 97 13.69 12.24 2.33
CA THR A 97 13.41 11.01 1.57
C THR A 97 12.20 11.09 0.64
N TYR A 98 11.56 12.25 0.48
CA TYR A 98 10.28 12.44 -0.23
C TYR A 98 10.48 12.71 -1.74
N GLN A 99 11.20 11.81 -2.40
CA GLN A 99 11.37 11.81 -3.85
C GLN A 99 10.12 11.25 -4.54
N GLY A 100 9.90 11.67 -5.79
CA GLY A 100 8.95 11.02 -6.68
C GLY A 100 9.39 9.62 -7.10
N VAL A 101 8.50 8.91 -7.78
CA VAL A 101 8.76 7.56 -8.30
C VAL A 101 9.82 7.58 -9.42
N ALA A 102 9.75 8.56 -10.32
CA ALA A 102 10.68 8.79 -11.42
C ALA A 102 11.39 10.15 -11.24
N PRO A 103 12.33 10.27 -10.28
CA PRO A 103 12.89 11.54 -9.84
C PRO A 103 13.80 12.24 -10.87
N LEU A 104 14.09 11.62 -12.02
CA LEU A 104 14.83 12.23 -13.13
C LEU A 104 13.96 12.51 -14.37
N ALA A 105 12.66 12.19 -14.31
CA ALA A 105 11.71 12.57 -15.35
C ALA A 105 11.61 14.10 -15.48
N ARG A 106 11.33 14.55 -16.69
CA ARG A 106 11.01 15.95 -17.02
C ARG A 106 9.50 16.15 -16.98
N LEU A 107 9.05 17.36 -16.66
CA LEU A 107 7.64 17.68 -16.42
C LEU A 107 7.18 18.75 -17.43
N TYR A 108 6.08 18.48 -18.11
CA TYR A 108 5.39 19.44 -18.96
C TYR A 108 3.96 19.63 -18.42
N VAL A 109 3.76 20.69 -17.63
CA VAL A 109 2.54 20.90 -16.83
C VAL A 109 1.68 21.99 -17.43
N MET A 110 0.53 21.61 -17.98
CA MET A 110 -0.48 22.53 -18.51
C MET A 110 -1.63 22.65 -17.51
N SER A 111 -2.05 23.87 -17.24
CA SER A 111 -3.14 24.13 -16.30
C SER A 111 -4.49 24.01 -16.99
N PHE A 112 -5.39 23.20 -16.44
CA PHE A 112 -6.78 23.19 -16.89
C PHE A 112 -7.52 24.51 -16.59
N ASN A 113 -6.90 25.45 -15.89
CA ASN A 113 -7.47 26.80 -15.74
C ASN A 113 -7.12 27.71 -16.93
N GLN A 114 -6.18 27.30 -17.78
CA GLN A 114 -5.60 28.13 -18.84
C GLN A 114 -5.74 27.53 -20.23
N HIS A 115 -5.88 26.21 -20.32
CA HIS A 115 -5.92 25.47 -21.59
C HIS A 115 -7.09 24.52 -21.60
N THR A 116 -7.77 24.40 -22.74
CA THR A 116 -8.81 23.39 -22.96
C THR A 116 -8.19 22.00 -23.16
N ILE A 117 -9.03 20.95 -23.15
CA ILE A 117 -8.58 19.58 -23.42
C ILE A 117 -7.97 19.44 -24.83
N PRO A 118 -8.63 19.86 -25.94
CA PRO A 118 -8.03 19.75 -27.26
C PRO A 118 -6.69 20.48 -27.35
N GLU A 119 -6.59 21.71 -26.84
CA GLU A 119 -5.35 22.49 -26.84
C GLU A 119 -4.23 21.77 -26.09
N THR A 120 -4.53 21.19 -24.93
CA THR A 120 -3.56 20.50 -24.09
C THR A 120 -3.05 19.22 -24.73
N TYR A 121 -3.97 18.35 -25.16
CA TYR A 121 -3.60 17.04 -25.68
C TYR A 121 -2.97 17.14 -27.09
N ASP A 122 -3.41 18.09 -27.92
CA ASP A 122 -2.71 18.42 -29.17
C ASP A 122 -1.30 18.94 -28.90
N THR A 123 -1.11 19.74 -27.84
CA THR A 123 0.22 20.21 -27.44
C THR A 123 1.12 19.07 -27.00
N PHE A 124 0.61 18.10 -26.23
CA PHE A 124 1.38 16.91 -25.85
C PHE A 124 1.80 16.09 -27.08
N VAL A 125 0.86 15.82 -27.99
CA VAL A 125 1.14 15.12 -29.25
C VAL A 125 2.20 15.86 -30.07
N ASN A 126 2.00 17.16 -30.32
CA ASN A 126 2.89 17.96 -31.17
C ASN A 126 4.30 18.11 -30.59
N ASN A 127 4.45 17.99 -29.27
CA ASN A 127 5.74 18.05 -28.57
C ASN A 127 6.33 16.66 -28.26
N ASN A 128 5.75 15.56 -28.78
CA ASN A 128 6.18 14.18 -28.52
C ASN A 128 6.19 13.80 -27.03
N ILE A 129 5.20 14.28 -26.28
CA ILE A 129 5.01 13.97 -24.86
C ILE A 129 3.97 12.84 -24.77
N PHE A 130 4.45 11.61 -24.70
CA PHE A 130 3.59 10.43 -24.84
C PHE A 130 2.93 9.97 -23.54
N LEU A 131 3.60 10.12 -22.40
CA LEU A 131 3.07 9.69 -21.09
C LEU A 131 2.38 10.86 -20.39
N VAL A 132 1.08 10.72 -20.13
CA VAL A 132 0.26 11.81 -19.57
C VAL A 132 -0.48 11.37 -18.31
N ASN A 133 -0.28 12.11 -17.21
CA ASN A 133 -1.04 11.96 -15.98
C ASN A 133 -2.27 12.87 -15.98
N ASN A 134 -3.40 12.32 -15.54
CA ASN A 134 -4.66 13.05 -15.39
C ASN A 134 -5.30 12.71 -14.05
N SER A 135 -5.08 13.60 -13.07
CA SER A 135 -5.61 13.48 -11.72
C SER A 135 -6.81 14.42 -11.52
N TRP A 136 -7.80 14.32 -12.41
CA TRP A 136 -8.99 15.18 -12.46
C TRP A 136 -10.15 14.43 -13.12
N PHE A 137 -11.36 14.97 -13.01
CA PHE A 137 -12.56 14.40 -13.65
C PHE A 137 -13.64 15.46 -13.94
N PHE A 138 -14.67 15.07 -14.70
CA PHE A 138 -15.83 15.91 -15.00
C PHE A 138 -16.97 15.72 -13.99
N LEU A 139 -17.59 16.82 -13.57
CA LEU A 139 -18.90 16.80 -12.92
C LEU A 139 -19.90 17.57 -13.77
N ASP A 140 -20.85 16.90 -14.43
CA ASP A 140 -22.07 17.60 -14.80
C ASP A 140 -23.02 17.64 -13.59
N ALA A 141 -23.29 18.85 -13.08
CA ALA A 141 -24.17 19.07 -11.94
C ALA A 141 -25.64 18.76 -12.27
N SER A 142 -26.01 18.70 -13.56
CA SER A 142 -27.33 18.23 -14.02
C SER A 142 -27.48 16.71 -14.10
N GLU A 143 -26.39 15.94 -14.04
CA GLU A 143 -26.38 14.49 -14.33
C GLU A 143 -25.87 13.62 -13.18
N GLN A 144 -26.01 14.08 -11.93
CA GLN A 144 -25.90 13.15 -10.80
C GLN A 144 -27.05 12.11 -10.91
N PRO A 145 -26.80 10.78 -11.02
CA PRO A 145 -25.56 10.03 -10.71
C PRO A 145 -25.05 9.13 -11.86
N MET A 146 -25.02 9.59 -13.10
CA MET A 146 -24.64 8.74 -14.24
C MET A 146 -23.29 9.17 -14.84
N PHE A 147 -22.19 8.63 -14.31
CA PHE A 147 -20.85 8.73 -14.94
C PHE A 147 -20.77 7.82 -16.17
N ASN A 148 -21.63 8.08 -17.17
CA ASN A 148 -21.65 7.34 -18.43
C ASN A 148 -20.46 7.77 -19.28
N TYR A 149 -19.96 6.87 -20.13
CA TYR A 149 -19.05 7.28 -21.19
C TYR A 149 -19.70 8.39 -22.05
N ASP A 150 -19.11 9.58 -22.03
CA ASP A 150 -19.65 10.79 -22.68
C ASP A 150 -18.75 11.27 -23.83
N ALA A 151 -19.19 12.33 -24.53
CA ALA A 151 -18.46 12.90 -25.66
C ALA A 151 -17.07 13.46 -25.28
N ASN A 152 -16.86 13.87 -24.02
CA ASN A 152 -15.53 14.31 -23.58
C ASN A 152 -14.62 13.11 -23.32
N THR A 153 -15.15 12.03 -22.73
CA THR A 153 -14.42 10.75 -22.61
C THR A 153 -14.05 10.23 -24.00
N GLU A 154 -14.98 10.23 -24.95
CA GLU A 154 -14.74 9.80 -26.35
C GLU A 154 -13.62 10.62 -27.02
N MET A 155 -13.65 11.95 -26.85
CA MET A 155 -12.62 12.83 -27.37
C MET A 155 -11.23 12.52 -26.79
N ILE A 156 -11.16 12.12 -25.51
CA ILE A 156 -9.91 11.75 -24.84
C ILE A 156 -9.45 10.35 -25.26
N ASP A 157 -10.37 9.38 -25.39
CA ASP A 157 -10.08 8.02 -25.86
C ASP A 157 -9.41 8.07 -27.24
N ARG A 158 -9.87 8.95 -28.14
CA ARG A 158 -9.26 9.22 -29.46
C ARG A 158 -7.78 9.62 -29.40
N TYR A 159 -7.28 10.15 -28.28
CA TYR A 159 -5.85 10.45 -28.12
C TYR A 159 -5.01 9.25 -27.68
N ALA A 160 -5.62 8.25 -27.05
CA ALA A 160 -4.97 6.99 -26.67
C ALA A 160 -5.11 5.92 -27.75
N ASP A 161 -6.06 6.10 -28.67
CA ASP A 161 -6.28 5.22 -29.82
C ASP A 161 -5.07 5.13 -30.76
N ASP A 162 -4.67 3.90 -31.09
CA ASP A 162 -3.54 3.58 -31.95
C ASP A 162 -3.94 3.24 -33.39
N ASP A 163 -5.25 3.19 -33.68
CA ASP A 163 -5.77 3.01 -35.02
C ASP A 163 -5.67 4.28 -35.88
N ALA A 164 -4.91 4.16 -36.97
CA ALA A 164 -4.62 5.28 -37.86
C ALA A 164 -5.84 5.73 -38.70
N ILE A 165 -6.94 4.96 -38.70
CA ILE A 165 -8.16 5.20 -39.49
C ILE A 165 -8.99 6.36 -38.90
N ASP A 166 -8.87 6.60 -37.59
CA ASP A 166 -9.67 7.58 -36.86
C ASP A 166 -9.15 9.02 -36.93
N LEU A 167 -8.01 9.24 -37.60
CA LEU A 167 -7.44 10.56 -37.82
C LEU A 167 -7.66 11.04 -39.25
N PRO A 168 -7.96 12.34 -39.47
CA PRO A 168 -8.06 12.89 -40.81
C PRO A 168 -6.81 12.54 -41.63
N ALA A 169 -7.02 12.04 -42.85
CA ALA A 169 -5.97 11.53 -43.74
C ALA A 169 -4.72 12.44 -43.74
N GLY A 170 -3.58 11.89 -43.31
CA GLY A 170 -2.28 12.56 -43.29
C GLY A 170 -1.74 12.97 -41.91
N LYS A 171 -2.42 12.63 -40.80
CA LYS A 171 -1.91 12.84 -39.44
C LYS A 171 -1.65 11.49 -38.73
N PHE A 172 -0.53 10.84 -39.02
CA PHE A 172 -0.03 9.80 -38.12
C PHE A 172 0.51 10.48 -36.85
N ARG A 173 -0.02 10.10 -35.69
CA ARG A 173 0.55 10.46 -34.37
C ARG A 173 0.79 9.18 -33.59
N LYS A 174 1.82 9.18 -32.73
CA LYS A 174 1.96 8.11 -31.73
C LYS A 174 0.86 8.30 -30.67
N PRO A 175 0.09 7.24 -30.32
CA PRO A 175 -0.95 7.29 -29.30
C PRO A 175 -0.38 7.73 -27.94
N LEU A 176 -1.17 8.45 -27.16
CA LEU A 176 -0.81 8.88 -25.82
C LEU A 176 -1.08 7.77 -24.79
N ALA A 177 -0.12 7.54 -23.91
CA ALA A 177 -0.30 6.75 -22.70
C ALA A 177 -1.03 7.58 -21.63
N LEU A 178 -2.36 7.43 -21.58
CA LEU A 178 -3.24 8.19 -20.72
C LEU A 178 -3.57 7.45 -19.42
N ILE A 179 -3.14 8.00 -18.29
CA ILE A 179 -3.37 7.43 -16.95
C ILE A 179 -4.30 8.36 -16.17
N PHE A 180 -5.44 7.83 -15.73
CA PHE A 180 -6.51 8.61 -15.10
C PHE A 180 -6.84 8.13 -13.68
N ALA A 181 -7.18 9.09 -12.82
CA ALA A 181 -7.77 8.80 -11.53
C ALA A 181 -9.17 8.17 -11.69
N ALA A 182 -9.51 7.21 -10.82
CA ALA A 182 -10.84 6.60 -10.81
C ALA A 182 -11.93 7.57 -10.31
N GLY A 183 -11.56 8.55 -9.49
CA GLY A 183 -12.44 9.48 -8.79
C GLY A 183 -12.63 9.11 -7.31
N ASN A 184 -13.22 10.03 -6.55
CA ASN A 184 -13.41 9.90 -5.11
C ASN A 184 -14.90 9.70 -4.70
N SER A 185 -15.68 9.02 -5.54
CA SER A 185 -17.13 8.80 -5.34
C SER A 185 -17.44 7.40 -4.77
N GLY A 186 -16.48 6.77 -4.08
CA GLY A 186 -16.58 5.39 -3.57
C GLY A 186 -17.72 5.15 -2.57
N SER A 187 -18.25 6.20 -1.94
CA SER A 187 -19.43 6.14 -1.07
C SER A 187 -20.71 5.72 -1.80
N LEU A 188 -20.74 5.81 -3.13
CA LEU A 188 -21.82 5.26 -3.98
C LEU A 188 -21.82 3.73 -4.04
N ASN A 189 -20.74 3.07 -3.60
CA ASN A 189 -20.55 1.62 -3.52
C ASN A 189 -20.59 0.83 -4.84
N SER A 190 -21.00 1.43 -5.97
CA SER A 190 -20.95 0.85 -7.30
C SER A 190 -21.08 1.95 -8.36
N ARG A 191 -20.62 1.68 -9.59
CA ARG A 191 -20.82 2.57 -10.76
C ARG A 191 -20.42 4.02 -10.51
N SER A 192 -19.28 4.17 -9.85
CA SER A 192 -18.79 5.46 -9.34
C SER A 192 -17.52 5.94 -10.00
N ILE A 193 -17.00 5.20 -10.99
CA ILE A 193 -15.86 5.58 -11.81
C ILE A 193 -16.23 6.85 -12.58
N THR A 194 -15.45 7.89 -12.41
CA THR A 194 -15.72 9.21 -12.98
C THR A 194 -15.14 9.34 -14.40
N ASN A 195 -15.76 10.18 -15.24
CA ASN A 195 -15.21 10.51 -16.55
C ASN A 195 -14.02 11.47 -16.40
N PRO A 196 -12.91 11.30 -17.15
CA PRO A 196 -12.71 10.37 -18.27
C PRO A 196 -12.20 8.97 -17.91
N GLY A 197 -12.06 8.62 -16.62
CA GLY A 197 -11.58 7.31 -16.17
C GLY A 197 -12.46 6.12 -16.61
N THR A 198 -13.62 6.37 -17.22
CA THR A 198 -14.47 5.37 -17.89
C THR A 198 -13.99 4.99 -19.29
N GLY A 199 -13.02 5.72 -19.88
CA GLY A 199 -12.46 5.44 -21.21
C GLY A 199 -11.92 4.01 -21.36
N LYS A 200 -12.01 3.44 -22.57
CA LYS A 200 -11.54 2.07 -22.83
C LYS A 200 -10.03 2.02 -22.96
N ASN A 201 -9.46 3.04 -23.59
CA ASN A 201 -8.05 3.07 -23.96
C ASN A 201 -7.19 3.72 -22.88
N VAL A 202 -7.79 4.32 -21.85
CA VAL A 202 -7.07 4.85 -20.68
C VAL A 202 -6.78 3.77 -19.64
N LEU A 203 -5.73 3.97 -18.83
CA LEU A 203 -5.46 3.18 -17.63
C LEU A 203 -6.00 3.90 -16.39
N THR A 204 -6.99 3.33 -15.71
CA THR A 204 -7.66 3.97 -14.58
C THR A 204 -7.16 3.43 -13.24
N VAL A 205 -6.91 4.34 -12.30
CA VAL A 205 -6.21 4.05 -11.05
C VAL A 205 -7.08 4.40 -9.83
N GLY A 206 -7.39 3.40 -9.03
CA GLY A 206 -8.01 3.56 -7.71
C GLY A 206 -6.98 3.73 -6.59
N ALA A 207 -7.46 4.02 -5.38
CA ALA A 207 -6.63 4.26 -4.21
C ALA A 207 -6.76 3.14 -3.17
N ILE A 208 -5.62 2.75 -2.60
CA ILE A 208 -5.56 2.01 -1.33
C ILE A 208 -5.16 2.93 -0.18
N ASP A 209 -5.59 2.55 1.02
CA ASP A 209 -5.22 3.19 2.27
C ASP A 209 -3.70 3.15 2.49
N TYR A 210 -3.20 4.31 2.94
CA TYR A 210 -1.81 4.52 3.33
C TYR A 210 -1.79 5.29 4.66
N THR A 211 -1.71 4.56 5.77
CA THR A 211 -1.81 5.09 7.13
C THR A 211 -0.45 5.09 7.83
N LEU A 212 -0.27 6.04 8.76
CA LEU A 212 0.97 6.18 9.54
C LEU A 212 0.91 5.55 10.94
N ASP A 213 -0.21 5.01 11.39
CA ASP A 213 -0.33 4.60 12.80
C ASP A 213 0.23 3.19 13.09
N GLY A 214 0.65 2.46 12.05
CA GLY A 214 1.16 1.08 12.16
C GLY A 214 0.14 0.06 12.68
N ASN A 215 -1.09 0.50 12.98
CA ASN A 215 -2.14 -0.23 13.66
C ASN A 215 -3.38 -0.44 12.79
N SER A 216 -3.66 0.43 11.82
CA SER A 216 -4.83 0.36 10.94
C SER A 216 -4.45 0.26 9.46
N GLY A 217 -4.89 -0.81 8.79
CA GLY A 217 -5.02 -1.00 7.34
C GLY A 217 -4.01 -0.32 6.40
N LEU A 218 -2.93 -1.02 6.07
CA LEU A 218 -2.20 -0.76 4.82
C LEU A 218 -2.73 -1.72 3.76
N GLY A 219 -3.07 -1.20 2.58
CA GLY A 219 -3.48 -2.02 1.43
C GLY A 219 -4.93 -2.46 1.36
N ASN A 220 -5.83 -1.91 2.20
CA ASN A 220 -7.27 -1.95 1.92
C ASN A 220 -7.62 -0.89 0.88
N ARG A 221 -8.72 -1.05 0.14
CA ARG A 221 -9.25 0.00 -0.72
C ARG A 221 -9.63 1.20 0.14
N ALA A 222 -9.15 2.38 -0.25
CA ALA A 222 -9.55 3.60 0.42
C ALA A 222 -11.06 3.83 0.23
N HIS A 223 -11.76 4.19 1.31
CA HIS A 223 -13.22 4.28 1.31
C HIS A 223 -13.77 5.16 0.17
N TYR A 224 -13.12 6.31 -0.05
CA TYR A 224 -13.46 7.28 -1.09
C TYR A 224 -13.16 6.79 -2.50
N SER A 225 -12.25 5.85 -2.71
CA SER A 225 -11.81 5.43 -4.05
C SER A 225 -13.01 4.94 -4.86
N SER A 226 -13.31 5.58 -5.98
CA SER A 226 -14.38 5.11 -6.86
C SER A 226 -14.20 3.64 -7.23
N VAL A 227 -15.32 2.93 -7.25
CA VAL A 227 -15.44 1.51 -7.59
C VAL A 227 -16.31 1.33 -8.82
N GLY A 228 -16.00 0.28 -9.58
CA GLY A 228 -16.72 -0.14 -10.76
C GLY A 228 -18.03 -0.89 -10.47
N PRO A 229 -18.59 -1.55 -11.50
CA PRO A 229 -18.15 -1.43 -12.90
C PRO A 229 -18.39 -0.01 -13.43
N THR A 230 -18.02 0.32 -14.67
CA THR A 230 -18.53 1.57 -15.29
C THR A 230 -20.05 1.53 -15.42
N GLN A 231 -20.69 2.63 -15.84
CA GLN A 231 -22.13 2.60 -16.14
C GLN A 231 -22.47 1.64 -17.30
N GLU A 232 -21.53 1.42 -18.21
CA GLU A 232 -21.60 0.44 -19.30
C GLU A 232 -21.32 -1.01 -18.83
N GLY A 233 -20.95 -1.23 -17.57
CA GLY A 233 -20.72 -2.57 -17.03
C GLY A 233 -19.29 -3.07 -17.12
N ARG A 234 -18.34 -2.25 -17.57
CA ARG A 234 -16.93 -2.60 -17.77
C ARG A 234 -16.13 -2.64 -16.46
N LEU A 235 -15.07 -3.46 -16.41
CA LEU A 235 -14.17 -3.51 -15.25
C LEU A 235 -13.34 -2.23 -15.15
N LYS A 236 -13.50 -1.49 -14.05
CA LYS A 236 -12.68 -0.34 -13.65
C LYS A 236 -12.67 -0.24 -12.11
N PRO A 237 -11.62 0.34 -11.48
CA PRO A 237 -10.33 0.68 -12.09
C PRO A 237 -9.56 -0.58 -12.49
N GLU A 238 -8.54 -0.47 -13.34
CA GLU A 238 -7.66 -1.62 -13.65
C GLU A 238 -6.63 -1.86 -12.56
N LEU A 239 -6.12 -0.80 -11.92
CA LEU A 239 -5.08 -0.89 -10.90
C LEU A 239 -5.43 -0.06 -9.68
N VAL A 240 -4.79 -0.38 -8.56
CA VAL A 240 -4.75 0.51 -7.39
C VAL A 240 -3.33 0.85 -6.98
N ALA A 241 -3.18 2.01 -6.37
CA ALA A 241 -1.91 2.49 -5.81
C ALA A 241 -2.15 3.30 -4.51
N PRO A 242 -1.11 3.61 -3.73
CA PRO A 242 -1.26 4.38 -2.49
C PRO A 242 -1.92 5.75 -2.72
N GLY A 243 -3.08 5.97 -2.10
CA GLY A 243 -3.82 7.23 -2.18
C GLY A 243 -4.03 7.94 -0.84
N GLY A 244 -3.75 7.28 0.30
CA GLY A 244 -4.08 7.79 1.64
C GLY A 244 -5.46 7.33 2.12
N ASP A 245 -5.78 7.55 3.39
CA ASP A 245 -7.01 7.06 4.03
C ASP A 245 -7.98 8.19 4.43
N ALA A 246 -9.27 7.86 4.40
CA ALA A 246 -10.35 8.65 4.97
C ALA A 246 -11.37 7.71 5.60
N SER A 247 -11.16 7.27 6.83
CA SER A 247 -12.31 6.85 7.63
C SER A 247 -13.22 8.09 7.78
N GLU A 248 -14.37 8.08 7.12
CA GLU A 248 -15.25 9.27 6.98
C GLU A 248 -15.82 9.79 8.31
N ASN A 249 -15.64 9.03 9.41
CA ASN A 249 -16.35 9.25 10.67
C ASN A 249 -15.45 9.64 11.84
N ASP A 250 -14.14 9.82 11.64
CA ASP A 250 -13.22 10.09 12.75
C ASP A 250 -12.23 11.22 12.42
N LEU A 251 -12.51 12.42 12.93
CA LEU A 251 -11.65 13.59 12.80
C LEU A 251 -10.45 13.54 13.78
N SER A 252 -10.00 12.33 14.15
CA SER A 252 -8.98 12.20 15.16
C SER A 252 -7.60 12.71 14.66
N PRO A 253 -6.78 13.25 15.57
CA PRO A 253 -5.42 13.76 15.31
C PRO A 253 -4.47 12.80 14.57
N LEU A 254 -4.69 11.50 14.78
CA LEU A 254 -3.92 10.42 14.17
C LEU A 254 -4.26 10.26 12.69
N GLN A 255 -5.47 10.61 12.25
CA GLN A 255 -5.91 10.52 10.85
C GLN A 255 -5.47 11.72 10.00
N ALA A 256 -5.10 12.85 10.62
CA ALA A 256 -4.44 13.99 9.96
C ALA A 256 -3.12 13.63 9.24
N GLN A 257 -2.64 12.42 9.49
CA GLN A 257 -1.37 11.90 9.01
C GLN A 257 -1.54 10.88 7.88
N ASN A 258 -2.76 10.48 7.52
CA ASN A 258 -3.07 9.39 6.59
C ASN A 258 -3.11 9.83 5.11
N GLY A 259 -2.08 10.56 4.65
CA GLY A 259 -1.97 11.03 3.28
C GLY A 259 -0.60 10.76 2.67
N VAL A 260 -0.53 10.82 1.34
CA VAL A 260 0.71 10.75 0.58
C VAL A 260 1.48 12.06 0.74
N VAL A 261 2.73 11.99 1.18
CA VAL A 261 3.63 13.17 1.25
C VAL A 261 4.17 13.47 -0.14
N SER A 262 4.09 14.72 -0.57
CA SER A 262 4.71 15.18 -1.81
C SER A 262 4.92 16.70 -1.80
N ALA A 263 5.46 17.24 -2.89
CA ALA A 263 5.85 18.64 -3.07
C ALA A 263 4.70 19.62 -2.78
N ASN A 264 5.04 20.75 -2.16
CA ASN A 264 4.08 21.78 -1.75
C ASN A 264 4.15 23.04 -2.64
N ALA A 265 3.00 23.52 -3.13
CA ALA A 265 2.95 24.76 -3.91
C ALA A 265 2.90 26.05 -3.07
N PHE A 266 2.60 25.96 -1.78
CA PHE A 266 2.42 27.14 -0.95
C PHE A 266 3.73 27.50 -0.25
N GLY A 267 4.35 28.59 -0.70
CA GLY A 267 5.66 29.06 -0.20
C GLY A 267 5.70 29.58 1.24
N THR A 268 4.60 29.46 1.99
CA THR A 268 4.47 29.57 3.45
C THR A 268 3.01 29.23 3.77
N LEU A 269 2.74 28.03 4.29
CA LEU A 269 1.42 27.74 4.85
C LEU A 269 1.26 28.48 6.19
N ASN A 270 0.04 28.93 6.52
CA ASN A 270 -0.21 29.41 7.89
C ASN A 270 0.05 28.24 8.86
N PRO A 271 0.66 28.47 10.03
CA PRO A 271 0.94 27.40 11.00
C PRO A 271 -0.28 26.59 11.45
N SER A 272 -1.47 27.18 11.34
CA SER A 272 -2.77 26.53 11.63
C SER A 272 -3.22 25.52 10.56
N ASP A 273 -2.59 25.54 9.38
CA ASP A 273 -2.90 24.66 8.24
C ASP A 273 -1.85 23.52 8.12
N LEU A 274 -1.01 23.32 9.15
CA LEU A 274 0.14 22.42 9.11
C LEU A 274 -0.22 20.98 9.52
N TYR A 275 -0.09 20.06 8.55
CA TYR A 275 -0.26 18.61 8.70
C TYR A 275 1.06 17.89 8.41
N TRP A 276 1.71 17.38 9.45
CA TRP A 276 3.10 16.93 9.39
C TRP A 276 3.39 15.80 8.37
N PRO A 277 4.46 15.91 7.54
CA PRO A 277 5.27 17.10 7.32
C PRO A 277 4.50 18.09 6.44
N ALA A 278 4.22 19.26 6.99
CA ALA A 278 3.79 20.42 6.24
C ALA A 278 4.88 21.47 6.44
N ASN A 279 5.59 21.78 5.37
CA ASN A 279 6.57 22.86 5.33
C ASN A 279 6.54 23.44 3.91
N ASP A 280 7.42 24.41 3.64
CA ASP A 280 7.46 25.07 2.33
C ASP A 280 7.81 24.13 1.17
N GLN A 281 8.31 22.91 1.45
CA GLN A 281 8.69 21.90 0.46
C GLN A 281 7.70 20.74 0.36
N TYR A 282 7.02 20.35 1.45
CA TYR A 282 6.23 19.13 1.46
C TYR A 282 4.90 19.30 2.20
N VAL A 283 3.88 18.58 1.72
CA VAL A 283 2.55 18.50 2.32
C VAL A 283 1.94 17.12 2.06
N ARG A 284 0.98 16.71 2.90
CA ARG A 284 0.19 15.48 2.69
C ARG A 284 -1.12 15.78 1.99
N LEU A 285 -1.44 15.01 0.96
CA LEU A 285 -2.77 14.98 0.33
C LEU A 285 -3.27 13.53 0.23
N LYS A 286 -4.56 13.36 -0.04
CA LYS A 286 -5.19 12.06 -0.24
C LYS A 286 -6.18 12.11 -1.40
N GLY A 287 -6.36 10.98 -2.07
CA GLY A 287 -7.25 10.86 -3.22
C GLY A 287 -6.75 9.86 -4.24
N THR A 288 -7.63 9.46 -5.16
CA THR A 288 -7.20 8.73 -6.37
C THR A 288 -6.24 9.57 -7.22
N SER A 289 -6.29 10.90 -7.07
CA SER A 289 -5.30 11.85 -7.58
C SER A 289 -3.88 11.64 -7.05
N MET A 290 -3.70 11.07 -5.85
CA MET A 290 -2.38 10.72 -5.33
C MET A 290 -1.97 9.31 -5.76
N ALA A 291 -2.92 8.40 -5.96
CA ALA A 291 -2.64 7.05 -6.46
C ALA A 291 -2.18 7.06 -7.94
N THR A 292 -2.86 7.82 -8.79
CA THR A 292 -2.58 7.94 -10.24
C THR A 292 -1.12 8.28 -10.57
N PRO A 293 -0.49 9.32 -9.99
CA PRO A 293 0.91 9.66 -10.26
C PRO A 293 1.92 8.61 -9.79
N HIS A 294 1.57 7.70 -8.88
CA HIS A 294 2.42 6.55 -8.59
C HIS A 294 2.52 5.62 -9.80
N VAL A 295 1.40 5.36 -10.47
CA VAL A 295 1.34 4.54 -11.69
C VAL A 295 2.03 5.26 -12.84
N THR A 296 1.82 6.58 -13.01
CA THR A 296 2.54 7.36 -14.03
C THR A 296 4.05 7.35 -13.80
N GLY A 297 4.51 7.52 -12.56
CA GLY A 297 5.93 7.45 -12.27
C GLY A 297 6.51 6.05 -12.54
N ALA A 298 5.80 4.97 -12.20
CA ALA A 298 6.23 3.61 -12.53
C ALA A 298 6.28 3.36 -14.04
N ALA A 299 5.33 3.93 -14.80
CA ALA A 299 5.37 3.93 -16.25
C ALA A 299 6.62 4.66 -16.79
N ALA A 300 6.98 5.81 -16.22
CA ALA A 300 8.20 6.51 -16.61
C ALA A 300 9.47 5.70 -16.31
N LEU A 301 9.50 4.92 -15.23
CA LEU A 301 10.60 3.98 -14.97
C LEU A 301 10.66 2.87 -16.03
N ALA A 302 9.51 2.30 -16.41
CA ALA A 302 9.43 1.26 -17.44
C ALA A 302 9.88 1.78 -18.81
N ILE A 303 9.50 3.00 -19.18
CA ILE A 303 9.92 3.64 -20.43
C ILE A 303 11.43 3.90 -20.43
N ASP A 304 11.99 4.48 -19.35
CA ASP A 304 13.45 4.67 -19.18
C ASP A 304 14.19 3.34 -19.42
N TYR A 305 13.71 2.26 -18.78
CA TYR A 305 14.25 0.93 -19.01
C TYR A 305 14.14 0.47 -20.47
N TRP A 306 12.93 0.44 -21.03
CA TRP A 306 12.70 -0.15 -22.34
C TRP A 306 13.43 0.59 -23.45
N GLU A 307 13.44 1.92 -23.41
CA GLU A 307 14.19 2.73 -24.37
C GLU A 307 15.70 2.55 -24.22
N SER A 308 16.22 2.41 -22.98
CA SER A 308 17.65 2.12 -22.76
C SER A 308 18.08 0.77 -23.33
N GLN A 309 17.17 -0.19 -23.45
CA GLN A 309 17.40 -1.50 -24.05
C GLN A 309 17.11 -1.52 -25.57
N GLY A 310 16.62 -0.42 -26.13
CA GLY A 310 16.22 -0.34 -27.53
C GLY A 310 14.93 -1.11 -27.85
N PHE A 311 14.07 -1.36 -26.85
CA PHE A 311 12.76 -1.94 -27.09
C PHE A 311 11.81 -0.89 -27.67
N ASP A 312 11.15 -1.25 -28.78
CA ASP A 312 10.02 -0.49 -29.29
C ASP A 312 8.79 -0.83 -28.43
N TRP A 313 8.10 0.18 -27.91
CA TRP A 313 7.02 0.04 -26.94
C TRP A 313 5.82 0.92 -27.29
N THR A 314 4.63 0.41 -27.02
CA THR A 314 3.31 1.06 -27.19
C THR A 314 2.64 1.24 -25.83
N PHE A 315 1.53 1.97 -25.79
CA PHE A 315 0.75 2.06 -24.56
C PHE A 315 0.12 0.72 -24.18
N THR A 316 -0.29 -0.10 -25.16
CA THR A 316 -0.82 -1.44 -24.94
C THR A 316 0.22 -2.35 -24.28
N ASP A 317 1.49 -2.26 -24.64
CA ASP A 317 2.59 -2.93 -23.93
C ASP A 317 2.66 -2.50 -22.45
N LEU A 318 2.66 -1.19 -22.22
CA LEU A 318 2.74 -0.62 -20.88
C LEU A 318 1.56 -1.08 -20.02
N LYS A 319 0.34 -1.03 -20.56
CA LYS A 319 -0.90 -1.45 -19.90
C LYS A 319 -0.84 -2.94 -19.56
N ALA A 320 -0.48 -3.80 -20.52
CA ALA A 320 -0.35 -5.24 -20.31
C ALA A 320 0.70 -5.59 -19.24
N HIS A 321 1.88 -4.97 -19.29
CA HIS A 321 2.95 -5.23 -18.32
C HIS A 321 2.61 -4.79 -16.89
N LEU A 322 1.98 -3.62 -16.72
CA LEU A 322 1.55 -3.13 -15.42
C LEU A 322 0.44 -4.02 -14.83
N ILE A 323 -0.55 -4.40 -15.64
CA ILE A 323 -1.67 -5.24 -15.23
C ILE A 323 -1.24 -6.68 -14.94
N ASN A 324 -0.41 -7.28 -15.80
CA ASN A 324 0.05 -8.65 -15.61
C ASN A 324 0.81 -8.82 -14.28
N ASN A 325 1.65 -7.85 -13.94
CA ASN A 325 2.50 -7.87 -12.75
C ASN A 325 1.86 -7.27 -11.48
N ALA A 326 0.64 -6.73 -11.58
CA ALA A 326 -0.13 -6.27 -10.43
C ALA A 326 -0.23 -7.36 -9.36
N ILE A 327 -0.10 -6.98 -8.08
CA ILE A 327 -0.17 -7.88 -6.94
C ILE A 327 -1.65 -8.00 -6.54
N PRO A 328 -2.29 -9.18 -6.68
CA PRO A 328 -3.62 -9.38 -6.13
C PRO A 328 -3.55 -9.20 -4.61
N ILE A 329 -4.38 -8.30 -4.08
CA ILE A 329 -4.44 -7.99 -2.64
C ILE A 329 -5.61 -8.74 -1.99
N LYS A 330 -5.69 -8.73 -0.65
CA LYS A 330 -6.73 -9.46 0.10
C LYS A 330 -8.17 -9.09 -0.29
N GLU A 331 -8.41 -7.88 -0.80
CA GLU A 331 -9.71 -7.47 -1.33
C GLU A 331 -10.02 -8.05 -2.73
N ASN A 332 -9.06 -8.65 -3.45
CA ASN A 332 -9.29 -9.33 -4.72
C ASN A 332 -9.95 -10.69 -4.50
N ASP A 333 -11.29 -10.71 -4.47
CA ASP A 333 -12.13 -11.90 -4.34
C ASP A 333 -12.52 -12.55 -5.68
N GLY A 334 -12.02 -12.02 -6.80
CA GLY A 334 -12.23 -12.57 -8.14
C GLY A 334 -11.65 -13.97 -8.34
N GLY A 335 -12.13 -14.67 -9.37
CA GLY A 335 -11.65 -16.00 -9.73
C GLY A 335 -10.33 -15.98 -10.52
N PRO A 336 -9.61 -17.11 -10.61
CA PRO A 336 -8.37 -17.22 -11.40
C PRO A 336 -8.55 -16.86 -12.88
N LEU A 337 -9.67 -17.24 -13.50
CA LEU A 337 -9.94 -16.94 -14.90
C LEU A 337 -10.32 -15.47 -15.18
N SER A 338 -10.53 -14.66 -14.14
CA SER A 338 -10.67 -13.21 -14.26
C SER A 338 -9.37 -12.48 -13.87
N GLY A 339 -8.26 -13.21 -13.72
CA GLY A 339 -6.99 -12.68 -13.23
C GLY A 339 -7.08 -12.24 -11.78
N PHE A 340 -8.09 -12.73 -11.06
CA PHE A 340 -8.50 -12.33 -9.72
C PHE A 340 -9.02 -10.90 -9.60
N ALA A 341 -9.40 -10.29 -10.72
CA ALA A 341 -9.91 -8.93 -10.72
C ALA A 341 -11.28 -8.81 -10.06
N ASN A 342 -11.59 -7.61 -9.58
CA ASN A 342 -12.94 -7.19 -9.20
C ASN A 342 -13.11 -5.68 -9.38
N THR A 343 -14.34 -5.20 -9.20
CA THR A 343 -14.70 -3.79 -9.38
C THR A 343 -14.17 -2.84 -8.31
N ARG A 344 -13.58 -3.36 -7.22
CA ARG A 344 -13.12 -2.56 -6.08
C ARG A 344 -11.66 -2.14 -6.22
N VAL A 345 -10.81 -3.08 -6.63
CA VAL A 345 -9.35 -2.89 -6.68
C VAL A 345 -8.73 -3.33 -8.01
N GLY A 346 -9.55 -3.63 -9.02
CA GLY A 346 -9.09 -4.03 -10.34
C GLY A 346 -8.28 -5.32 -10.29
N TYR A 347 -7.21 -5.38 -11.08
CA TYR A 347 -6.25 -6.48 -11.08
C TYR A 347 -5.27 -6.46 -9.89
N GLY A 348 -5.34 -5.43 -9.04
CA GLY A 348 -4.60 -5.34 -7.78
C GLY A 348 -3.62 -4.17 -7.70
N LEU A 349 -2.73 -4.24 -6.72
CA LEU A 349 -1.76 -3.19 -6.40
C LEU A 349 -0.64 -3.12 -7.44
N LEU A 350 -0.31 -1.90 -7.86
CA LEU A 350 0.87 -1.62 -8.69
C LEU A 350 2.15 -2.23 -8.11
N ASN A 351 2.92 -2.90 -8.95
CA ASN A 351 4.25 -3.41 -8.62
C ASN A 351 5.27 -2.90 -9.65
N ALA A 352 5.84 -1.73 -9.39
CA ALA A 352 6.80 -1.09 -10.29
C ALA A 352 8.02 -1.98 -10.54
N PHE A 353 8.48 -2.73 -9.53
CA PHE A 353 9.65 -3.58 -9.67
C PHE A 353 9.42 -4.72 -10.67
N SER A 354 8.36 -5.52 -10.49
CA SER A 354 8.11 -6.68 -11.36
C SER A 354 7.63 -6.32 -12.77
N THR A 355 7.17 -5.08 -12.98
CA THR A 355 6.93 -4.55 -14.33
C THR A 355 8.22 -4.47 -15.15
N LEU A 356 9.35 -4.14 -14.52
CA LEU A 356 10.64 -3.99 -15.20
C LEU A 356 11.53 -5.23 -15.09
N PHE A 357 11.49 -5.90 -13.93
CA PHE A 357 12.48 -6.89 -13.56
C PHE A 357 11.88 -8.26 -13.28
N SER A 358 12.65 -9.27 -13.68
CA SER A 358 12.41 -10.65 -13.33
C SER A 358 13.44 -11.10 -12.28
N TYR A 359 13.00 -11.94 -11.35
CA TYR A 359 13.89 -12.75 -10.52
C TYR A 359 13.87 -14.16 -11.09
N GLU A 360 14.87 -14.53 -11.89
CA GLU A 360 14.89 -15.78 -12.67
C GLU A 360 14.45 -17.05 -11.91
N ASN A 361 14.76 -17.13 -10.62
CA ASN A 361 14.44 -18.29 -9.76
C ASN A 361 13.13 -18.15 -8.96
N GLU A 362 12.39 -17.06 -9.14
CA GLU A 362 11.17 -16.74 -8.39
C GLU A 362 10.02 -16.28 -9.27
N SER A 363 10.26 -15.38 -10.21
CA SER A 363 9.28 -14.90 -11.17
C SER A 363 9.92 -14.28 -12.41
N ARG A 364 9.39 -14.61 -13.58
CA ARG A 364 9.84 -14.00 -14.84
C ARG A 364 8.76 -13.92 -15.90
N THR A 365 8.91 -12.95 -16.81
CA THR A 365 8.16 -12.89 -18.06
C THR A 365 8.64 -14.01 -18.99
N VAL A 366 7.71 -14.79 -19.52
CA VAL A 366 7.97 -15.91 -20.46
C VAL A 366 7.41 -15.65 -21.85
N LEU A 367 6.54 -14.66 -21.99
CA LEU A 367 6.03 -14.18 -23.26
C LEU A 367 5.86 -12.67 -23.21
N TRP A 368 6.35 -11.98 -24.24
CA TRP A 368 5.96 -10.64 -24.61
C TRP A 368 5.79 -10.66 -26.13
N ALA A 369 4.54 -10.73 -26.57
CA ALA A 369 4.18 -10.83 -27.98
C ALA A 369 3.31 -9.65 -28.37
N LYS A 370 3.58 -9.12 -29.57
CA LYS A 370 2.73 -8.15 -30.25
C LYS A 370 2.21 -8.80 -31.51
N GLY A 371 0.93 -8.64 -31.77
CA GLY A 371 0.33 -9.22 -32.96
C GLY A 371 -0.80 -8.36 -33.49
N HIS A 372 -1.47 -8.91 -34.50
CA HIS A 372 -2.45 -8.18 -35.28
C HIS A 372 -3.47 -9.17 -35.84
N VAL A 373 -4.73 -9.00 -35.45
CA VAL A 373 -5.83 -9.80 -35.99
C VAL A 373 -6.63 -8.98 -36.99
N ILE A 374 -7.15 -9.65 -38.02
CA ILE A 374 -7.88 -9.05 -39.13
C ILE A 374 -9.13 -9.90 -39.38
N GLU A 375 -10.31 -9.28 -39.29
CA GLU A 375 -11.65 -9.88 -39.31
C GLU A 375 -11.85 -10.98 -40.38
N GLU A 376 -11.23 -10.86 -41.55
CA GLU A 376 -11.44 -11.78 -42.68
C GLU A 376 -10.24 -12.68 -43.03
N THR A 377 -9.02 -12.30 -42.60
CA THR A 377 -7.79 -12.91 -43.14
C THR A 377 -6.89 -13.52 -42.08
N ASN A 378 -6.99 -13.07 -40.83
CA ASN A 378 -6.22 -13.60 -39.71
C ASN A 378 -7.00 -13.43 -38.40
N THR A 379 -7.96 -14.32 -38.15
CA THR A 379 -8.83 -14.22 -36.97
C THR A 379 -8.25 -14.87 -35.72
N ILE A 380 -7.11 -15.57 -35.82
CA ILE A 380 -6.46 -16.23 -34.68
C ILE A 380 -4.95 -16.13 -34.81
N ASP A 381 -4.32 -15.54 -33.80
CA ASP A 381 -2.88 -15.61 -33.62
C ASP A 381 -2.51 -16.58 -32.50
N ASN A 382 -1.38 -17.28 -32.66
CA ASN A 382 -0.88 -18.29 -31.73
C ASN A 382 0.54 -17.97 -31.28
N TRP A 383 0.75 -17.85 -29.97
CA TRP A 383 2.05 -17.61 -29.36
C TRP A 383 2.41 -18.74 -28.40
N THR A 384 3.54 -19.40 -28.64
CA THR A 384 3.99 -20.49 -27.78
C THR A 384 5.04 -20.02 -26.78
N PHE A 385 4.99 -20.57 -25.57
CA PHE A 385 5.97 -20.29 -24.52
C PHE A 385 6.12 -21.49 -23.58
N GLU A 386 7.26 -21.58 -22.90
CA GLU A 386 7.58 -22.69 -22.02
C GLU A 386 7.27 -22.40 -20.55
N VAL A 387 6.52 -23.30 -19.92
CA VAL A 387 6.29 -23.29 -18.46
C VAL A 387 7.15 -24.37 -17.81
N PRO A 388 8.12 -24.00 -16.95
CA PRO A 388 9.02 -24.97 -16.33
C PRO A 388 8.30 -25.79 -15.24
N PRO A 389 8.86 -26.96 -14.86
CA PRO A 389 8.40 -27.72 -13.70
C PRO A 389 8.38 -26.89 -12.41
N ASN A 390 7.46 -27.24 -11.50
CA ASN A 390 7.27 -26.58 -10.21
C ASN A 390 6.82 -25.11 -10.28
N THR A 391 6.34 -24.64 -11.43
CA THR A 391 5.67 -23.35 -11.54
C THR A 391 4.44 -23.33 -10.63
N ARG A 392 4.33 -22.30 -9.79
CA ARG A 392 3.22 -22.09 -8.84
C ARG A 392 2.07 -21.32 -9.46
N SER A 393 2.38 -20.38 -10.35
CA SER A 393 1.36 -19.62 -11.07
C SER A 393 1.84 -19.25 -12.45
N LEU A 394 0.93 -19.28 -13.42
CA LEU A 394 1.06 -18.65 -14.72
C LEU A 394 0.04 -17.51 -14.77
N LEU A 395 0.48 -16.31 -15.16
CA LEU A 395 -0.36 -15.15 -15.40
C LEU A 395 -0.21 -14.79 -16.88
N ALA A 396 -1.31 -14.52 -17.57
CA ALA A 396 -1.29 -13.98 -18.92
C ALA A 396 -2.28 -12.82 -19.02
N THR A 397 -1.86 -11.74 -19.68
CA THR A 397 -2.68 -10.56 -19.93
C THR A 397 -2.66 -10.23 -21.41
N LEU A 398 -3.84 -10.07 -21.98
CA LEU A 398 -4.08 -9.44 -23.29
C LEU A 398 -4.46 -7.98 -23.05
N ALA A 399 -3.93 -7.06 -23.85
CA ALA A 399 -4.39 -5.68 -23.90
C ALA A 399 -4.30 -5.13 -25.34
N TYR A 400 -5.27 -4.31 -25.71
CA TYR A 400 -5.36 -3.64 -27.00
C TYR A 400 -6.01 -2.26 -26.82
N SER A 401 -6.10 -1.47 -27.89
CA SER A 401 -6.69 -0.13 -27.87
C SER A 401 -7.90 -0.11 -28.80
N ASP A 402 -9.08 -0.30 -28.21
CA ASP A 402 -10.33 -0.42 -28.95
C ASP A 402 -10.81 0.93 -29.52
N LEU A 403 -11.51 0.92 -30.65
CA LEU A 403 -12.04 2.14 -31.26
C LEU A 403 -12.88 2.97 -30.28
N PRO A 404 -12.76 4.31 -30.29
CA PRO A 404 -13.51 5.20 -29.42
C PRO A 404 -15.02 4.97 -29.49
N GLY A 405 -15.64 4.76 -28.35
CA GLY A 405 -17.06 4.44 -28.28
C GLY A 405 -17.48 3.97 -26.89
N ARG A 406 -18.79 4.03 -26.64
CA ARG A 406 -19.39 3.71 -25.35
C ARG A 406 -19.16 2.24 -24.96
N ASP A 407 -19.49 1.36 -25.89
CA ASP A 407 -19.39 -0.09 -25.74
C ASP A 407 -18.10 -0.60 -26.41
N LEU A 408 -17.71 -1.83 -26.11
CA LEU A 408 -16.61 -2.49 -26.82
C LEU A 408 -16.93 -2.52 -28.32
N GLN A 409 -16.01 -2.06 -29.18
CA GLN A 409 -16.19 -2.20 -30.63
C GLN A 409 -15.49 -3.48 -31.08
N ASP A 410 -14.23 -3.65 -30.67
CA ASP A 410 -13.42 -4.78 -31.06
C ASP A 410 -13.36 -5.79 -29.93
N ASP A 411 -13.83 -7.01 -30.21
CA ASP A 411 -13.86 -8.11 -29.25
C ASP A 411 -12.77 -9.13 -29.54
N LEU A 412 -11.72 -9.10 -28.70
CA LEU A 412 -10.60 -10.04 -28.72
C LEU A 412 -10.56 -10.87 -27.43
N ASP A 413 -10.59 -12.19 -27.63
CA ASP A 413 -10.53 -13.20 -26.58
C ASP A 413 -9.10 -13.74 -26.39
N LEU A 414 -8.66 -13.84 -25.15
CA LEU A 414 -7.47 -14.58 -24.74
C LEU A 414 -7.84 -16.01 -24.33
N ILE A 415 -7.24 -16.99 -25.02
CA ILE A 415 -7.35 -18.42 -24.67
C ILE A 415 -5.96 -18.98 -24.39
N LEU A 416 -5.77 -19.58 -23.22
CA LEU A 416 -4.57 -20.36 -22.91
C LEU A 416 -4.81 -21.84 -23.14
N LEU A 417 -3.95 -22.47 -23.93
CA LEU A 417 -3.89 -23.91 -24.14
C LEU A 417 -2.72 -24.50 -23.34
N SER A 418 -3.02 -25.45 -22.47
CA SER A 418 -2.01 -26.25 -21.78
C SER A 418 -1.34 -27.27 -22.74
N PRO A 419 -0.24 -27.94 -22.31
CA PRO A 419 0.44 -28.92 -23.14
C PRO A 419 -0.41 -30.16 -23.49
N ASP A 420 -1.48 -30.42 -22.75
CA ASP A 420 -2.48 -31.46 -23.04
C ASP A 420 -3.73 -30.92 -23.77
N SER A 421 -3.66 -29.68 -24.25
CA SER A 421 -4.72 -28.97 -24.99
C SER A 421 -5.98 -28.65 -24.17
N THR A 422 -5.90 -28.64 -22.84
CA THR A 422 -6.94 -28.05 -21.99
C THR A 422 -7.00 -26.54 -22.22
N GLN A 423 -8.20 -26.01 -22.44
CA GLN A 423 -8.43 -24.59 -22.70
C GLN A 423 -8.81 -23.85 -21.41
N PHE A 424 -8.26 -22.65 -21.24
CA PHE A 424 -8.62 -21.70 -20.20
C PHE A 424 -8.93 -20.37 -20.88
N GLN A 425 -10.17 -19.91 -20.76
CA GLN A 425 -10.63 -18.64 -21.31
C GLN A 425 -10.85 -17.64 -20.17
N TYR A 426 -10.74 -16.36 -20.50
CA TYR A 426 -11.11 -15.28 -19.60
C TYR A 426 -12.58 -15.41 -19.18
N VAL A 427 -12.85 -14.97 -17.94
CA VAL A 427 -14.20 -14.91 -17.40
C VAL A 427 -14.38 -13.54 -16.77
N LEU A 428 -15.49 -12.88 -17.10
CA LEU A 428 -15.86 -11.62 -16.48
C LEU A 428 -15.82 -11.71 -14.95
N PRO A 429 -15.19 -10.74 -14.27
CA PRO A 429 -15.23 -10.66 -12.81
C PRO A 429 -16.67 -10.57 -12.28
N LEU A 430 -16.84 -10.91 -11.00
CA LEU A 430 -18.14 -10.74 -10.33
C LEU A 430 -18.58 -9.26 -10.39
N ASN A 431 -19.85 -9.03 -10.73
CA ASN A 431 -20.47 -7.70 -10.90
C ASN A 431 -19.89 -6.86 -12.06
N VAL A 432 -19.27 -7.50 -13.05
CA VAL A 432 -18.91 -6.91 -14.33
C VAL A 432 -19.87 -7.47 -15.38
N ASP A 433 -20.49 -6.60 -16.15
CA ASP A 433 -21.56 -6.94 -17.11
C ASP A 433 -21.11 -6.78 -18.57
N ALA A 434 -19.93 -6.21 -18.83
CA ALA A 434 -19.39 -5.97 -20.16
C ALA A 434 -17.86 -6.13 -20.20
N GLU A 435 -17.36 -6.58 -21.33
CA GLU A 435 -15.93 -6.75 -21.59
C GLU A 435 -15.20 -5.43 -21.81
N SER A 436 -13.88 -5.49 -21.77
CA SER A 436 -12.98 -4.34 -21.90
C SER A 436 -11.77 -4.79 -22.70
N PRO A 437 -10.99 -3.87 -23.30
CA PRO A 437 -9.85 -4.24 -24.12
C PRO A 437 -8.63 -4.71 -23.30
N VAL A 438 -8.89 -5.40 -22.20
CA VAL A 438 -7.94 -6.04 -21.32
C VAL A 438 -8.57 -7.32 -20.77
N GLU A 439 -7.84 -8.42 -20.95
CA GLU A 439 -8.17 -9.70 -20.32
C GLU A 439 -6.98 -10.21 -19.52
N LYS A 440 -7.24 -10.88 -18.40
CA LYS A 440 -6.18 -11.52 -17.62
C LYS A 440 -6.64 -12.88 -17.11
N ILE A 441 -5.80 -13.89 -17.31
CA ILE A 441 -6.01 -15.24 -16.82
C ILE A 441 -4.87 -15.59 -15.87
N ALA A 442 -5.22 -16.21 -14.73
CA ALA A 442 -4.27 -16.74 -13.78
C ALA A 442 -4.50 -18.24 -13.59
N ILE A 443 -3.46 -19.06 -13.77
CA ILE A 443 -3.50 -20.51 -13.58
C ILE A 443 -2.62 -20.89 -12.38
N SER A 444 -3.22 -21.55 -11.39
CA SER A 444 -2.50 -22.08 -10.23
C SER A 444 -1.92 -23.45 -10.54
N SER A 445 -0.65 -23.67 -10.18
CA SER A 445 0.09 -24.91 -10.43
C SER A 445 -0.04 -25.42 -11.88
N PRO A 446 0.29 -24.59 -12.89
CA PRO A 446 0.16 -24.97 -14.29
C PRO A 446 1.02 -26.20 -14.61
N GLN A 447 0.55 -27.02 -15.56
CA GLN A 447 1.34 -28.12 -16.10
C GLN A 447 2.64 -27.60 -16.74
N ALA A 448 3.74 -28.32 -16.52
CA ALA A 448 5.00 -28.02 -17.18
C ALA A 448 4.99 -28.45 -18.67
N GLY A 449 5.61 -27.64 -19.52
CA GLY A 449 5.73 -27.88 -20.96
C GLY A 449 5.34 -26.65 -21.78
N THR A 450 5.15 -26.86 -23.08
CA THR A 450 4.76 -25.84 -24.03
C THR A 450 3.30 -25.46 -23.88
N TRP A 451 3.05 -24.19 -23.59
CA TRP A 451 1.72 -23.57 -23.61
C TRP A 451 1.55 -22.73 -24.87
N THR A 452 0.30 -22.52 -25.27
CA THR A 452 -0.06 -21.59 -26.34
C THR A 452 -1.00 -20.52 -25.80
N ALA A 453 -0.66 -19.25 -25.96
CA ALA A 453 -1.61 -18.15 -25.86
C ALA A 453 -2.20 -17.91 -27.24
N GLN A 454 -3.51 -18.05 -27.36
CA GLN A 454 -4.27 -17.72 -28.57
C GLN A 454 -4.99 -16.40 -28.34
N VAL A 455 -4.87 -15.51 -29.31
CA VAL A 455 -5.69 -14.30 -29.40
C VAL A 455 -6.69 -14.53 -30.51
N VAL A 456 -7.95 -14.57 -30.15
CA VAL A 456 -9.06 -14.91 -31.04
C VAL A 456 -9.91 -13.69 -31.25
N TYR A 457 -10.18 -13.40 -32.52
CA TYR A 457 -11.13 -12.40 -32.93
C TYR A 457 -12.57 -12.97 -32.83
N GLN A 458 -13.47 -12.30 -32.12
CA GLN A 458 -14.87 -12.74 -31.95
C GLN A 458 -15.88 -11.95 -32.78
N SER A 459 -15.94 -10.62 -32.63
CA SER A 459 -16.95 -9.80 -33.31
C SER A 459 -16.60 -8.30 -33.42
N TRP A 460 -17.28 -7.61 -34.34
CA TRP A 460 -17.28 -6.15 -34.56
C TRP A 460 -18.71 -5.59 -34.67
N PRO A 461 -18.96 -4.30 -34.36
CA PRO A 461 -20.20 -3.62 -34.71
C PRO A 461 -20.14 -3.04 -36.14
N ASP A 462 -20.91 -3.64 -37.05
CA ASP A 462 -21.77 -3.00 -38.06
C ASP A 462 -21.23 -1.81 -38.93
N ASP A 463 -19.95 -1.74 -39.34
CA ASP A 463 -19.56 -0.99 -40.55
C ASP A 463 -18.90 -1.89 -41.62
N PRO A 464 -19.64 -2.33 -42.65
CA PRO A 464 -19.14 -3.22 -43.69
C PRO A 464 -18.19 -2.55 -44.72
N THR A 465 -17.71 -1.32 -44.46
CA THR A 465 -16.95 -0.54 -45.45
C THR A 465 -15.44 -0.44 -45.21
N THR A 466 -14.94 -0.93 -44.07
CA THR A 466 -13.50 -0.97 -43.76
C THR A 466 -13.07 -2.37 -43.34
N ILE A 467 -11.95 -2.88 -43.89
CA ILE A 467 -11.32 -4.08 -43.34
C ILE A 467 -10.75 -3.71 -41.97
N SER A 468 -11.33 -4.32 -40.95
CA SER A 468 -11.01 -4.09 -39.56
C SER A 468 -9.81 -4.88 -39.07
N SER A 469 -9.00 -4.22 -38.26
CA SER A 469 -7.68 -4.71 -37.88
C SER A 469 -7.30 -4.15 -36.52
N GLU A 470 -6.96 -5.00 -35.57
CA GLU A 470 -6.70 -4.57 -34.19
C GLU A 470 -5.31 -5.04 -33.72
N GLN A 471 -4.51 -4.11 -33.19
CA GLN A 471 -3.19 -4.40 -32.66
C GLN A 471 -3.30 -4.72 -31.17
N TYR A 472 -2.59 -5.77 -30.75
CA TYR A 472 -2.66 -6.21 -29.37
C TYR A 472 -1.29 -6.57 -28.82
N THR A 473 -1.22 -6.61 -27.50
CA THR A 473 -0.09 -7.16 -26.75
C THR A 473 -0.55 -8.29 -25.85
N VAL A 474 0.20 -9.40 -25.84
CA VAL A 474 0.08 -10.47 -24.85
C VAL A 474 1.37 -10.54 -24.02
N VAL A 475 1.21 -10.45 -22.70
CA VAL A 475 2.29 -10.67 -21.73
C VAL A 475 1.95 -11.88 -20.89
N ALA A 476 2.85 -12.86 -20.81
CA ALA A 476 2.73 -13.96 -19.86
C ALA A 476 3.93 -14.00 -18.90
N ALA A 477 3.65 -14.21 -17.62
CA ALA A 477 4.65 -14.35 -16.58
C ALA A 477 4.38 -15.56 -15.69
N ILE A 478 5.45 -16.18 -15.22
CA ILE A 478 5.39 -17.30 -14.28
C ILE A 478 5.87 -16.87 -12.90
N LYS A 479 5.33 -17.52 -11.86
CA LYS A 479 5.81 -17.48 -10.49
C LYS A 479 6.22 -18.88 -10.08
N LEU A 480 7.46 -19.06 -9.67
CA LEU A 480 8.03 -20.33 -9.21
C LEU A 480 7.87 -20.52 -7.70
N GLN A 481 7.70 -19.44 -6.95
CA GLN A 481 7.53 -19.44 -5.50
C GLN A 481 6.44 -18.45 -5.09
N SER A 482 5.60 -18.83 -4.14
CA SER A 482 4.64 -17.93 -3.50
C SER A 482 5.33 -17.20 -2.34
N PRO A 483 4.90 -15.98 -1.97
CA PRO A 483 5.43 -15.31 -0.78
C PRO A 483 5.03 -16.07 0.49
N ALA A 484 5.93 -16.07 1.48
CA ALA A 484 5.69 -16.65 2.79
C ALA A 484 6.46 -15.86 3.85
N LEU A 485 5.96 -15.79 5.08
CA LEU A 485 6.61 -15.04 6.16
C LEU A 485 7.21 -15.98 7.21
N ALA A 486 8.36 -15.58 7.75
CA ALA A 486 8.96 -16.16 8.94
C ALA A 486 9.27 -15.08 9.99
N LEU A 487 9.25 -15.46 11.26
CA LEU A 487 9.44 -14.57 12.40
C LEU A 487 10.59 -15.00 13.31
N GLU A 488 11.46 -14.06 13.64
CA GLU A 488 12.48 -14.17 14.67
C GLU A 488 12.35 -13.03 15.68
N ALA A 489 12.61 -13.32 16.95
CA ALA A 489 12.46 -12.35 18.03
C ALA A 489 13.63 -12.46 19.00
N LYS A 490 14.19 -11.31 19.39
CA LYS A 490 15.35 -11.21 20.28
C LYS A 490 15.15 -10.10 21.30
N GLN A 491 15.36 -10.41 22.57
CA GLN A 491 15.33 -9.44 23.67
C GLN A 491 16.65 -8.65 23.70
N SER A 492 16.59 -7.35 24.01
CA SER A 492 17.79 -6.49 24.12
C SER A 492 18.64 -6.80 25.36
N VAL A 493 18.04 -7.41 26.38
CA VAL A 493 18.68 -7.80 27.63
C VAL A 493 18.24 -9.22 28.00
N ALA A 494 19.16 -10.02 28.56
CA ALA A 494 18.88 -11.41 28.94
C ALA A 494 18.22 -11.51 30.33
N ASP A 495 18.44 -10.53 31.20
CA ASP A 495 17.98 -10.51 32.59
C ASP A 495 16.99 -9.36 32.82
N ILE A 496 15.76 -9.52 32.34
CA ILE A 496 14.67 -8.54 32.55
C ILE A 496 14.18 -8.64 34.00
N LYS A 497 14.12 -7.51 34.71
CA LYS A 497 13.55 -7.42 36.06
C LYS A 497 12.18 -6.77 36.05
N THR A 498 11.45 -6.93 37.15
CA THR A 498 10.15 -6.28 37.36
C THR A 498 10.24 -4.76 37.15
N GLY A 499 9.40 -4.21 36.29
CA GLY A 499 9.37 -2.78 35.96
C GLY A 499 10.47 -2.29 35.00
N ASP A 500 11.36 -3.17 34.53
CA ASP A 500 12.42 -2.77 33.58
C ASP A 500 11.83 -2.38 32.22
N ASN A 501 12.40 -1.34 31.61
CA ASN A 501 12.20 -1.06 30.19
C ASN A 501 13.18 -1.89 29.37
N PHE A 502 12.68 -2.60 28.37
CA PHE A 502 13.48 -3.40 27.45
C PHE A 502 12.97 -3.30 26.02
N GLN A 503 13.77 -3.75 25.07
CA GLN A 503 13.40 -3.80 23.66
C GLN A 503 13.24 -5.25 23.20
N LEU A 504 12.19 -5.50 22.44
CA LEU A 504 11.99 -6.72 21.67
C LEU A 504 12.24 -6.41 20.20
N GLN A 505 13.35 -6.90 19.66
CA GLN A 505 13.67 -6.81 18.24
C GLN A 505 13.00 -7.98 17.52
N VAL A 506 12.20 -7.68 16.51
CA VAL A 506 11.45 -8.65 15.72
C VAL A 506 11.89 -8.55 14.27
N THR A 507 12.50 -9.61 13.76
CA THR A 507 12.88 -9.73 12.34
C THR A 507 11.79 -10.51 11.61
N VAL A 508 11.27 -9.91 10.55
CA VAL A 508 10.36 -10.56 9.62
C VAL A 508 11.11 -10.84 8.33
N THR A 509 10.99 -12.05 7.82
CA THR A 509 11.66 -12.51 6.60
C THR A 509 10.63 -13.02 5.59
N ASN A 510 10.76 -12.66 4.31
CA ASN A 510 10.08 -13.36 3.23
C ASN A 510 10.82 -14.71 3.03
N SER A 511 10.27 -15.78 3.58
CA SER A 511 10.81 -17.14 3.46
C SER A 511 10.32 -17.86 2.19
N GLY A 512 9.42 -17.23 1.43
CA GLY A 512 8.96 -17.64 0.11
C GLY A 512 9.65 -16.86 -1.00
N GLY A 513 8.98 -16.59 -2.12
CA GLY A 513 9.52 -15.75 -3.20
C GLY A 513 8.52 -14.71 -3.73
N TYR A 514 8.80 -14.15 -4.91
CA TYR A 514 7.99 -13.13 -5.61
C TYR A 514 7.99 -11.77 -4.88
N ILE A 515 7.09 -11.55 -3.92
CA ILE A 515 7.06 -10.36 -3.07
C ILE A 515 6.03 -10.55 -1.96
N ALA A 516 6.44 -10.31 -0.71
CA ALA A 516 5.49 -10.08 0.39
C ALA A 516 5.28 -8.57 0.50
N ALA A 517 4.15 -8.09 0.01
CA ALA A 517 3.81 -6.68 -0.02
C ALA A 517 3.12 -6.24 1.27
N GLY A 518 3.33 -4.99 1.62
CA GLY A 518 2.64 -4.32 2.71
C GLY A 518 2.71 -5.06 4.06
N VAL A 519 3.87 -5.65 4.38
CA VAL A 519 4.01 -6.50 5.56
C VAL A 519 3.92 -5.66 6.83
N SER A 520 3.19 -6.15 7.83
CA SER A 520 3.10 -5.60 9.18
C SER A 520 3.27 -6.71 10.21
N VAL A 521 3.77 -6.35 11.39
CA VAL A 521 3.89 -7.24 12.54
C VAL A 521 3.22 -6.64 13.77
N HIS A 522 2.41 -7.45 14.43
CA HIS A 522 1.64 -7.11 15.62
C HIS A 522 2.18 -7.87 16.82
N LEU A 523 2.34 -7.16 17.93
CA LEU A 523 2.70 -7.73 19.21
C LEU A 523 1.45 -7.72 20.10
N GLU A 524 0.94 -8.89 20.44
CA GLU A 524 -0.25 -9.09 21.27
C GLU A 524 0.17 -9.56 22.68
N ASP A 525 -0.38 -8.90 23.69
CA ASP A 525 -0.34 -9.29 25.09
C ASP A 525 -1.78 -9.51 25.58
N PRO A 526 -2.34 -10.72 25.38
CA PRO A 526 -3.74 -11.01 25.73
C PRO A 526 -4.06 -10.84 27.21
N ALA A 527 -3.04 -10.89 28.07
CA ALA A 527 -3.20 -10.76 29.52
C ALA A 527 -2.98 -9.33 30.03
N ASN A 528 -2.63 -8.38 29.15
CA ASN A 528 -2.36 -6.97 29.46
C ASN A 528 -1.41 -6.79 30.66
N GLN A 529 -0.31 -7.55 30.67
CA GLN A 529 0.67 -7.57 31.76
C GLN A 529 1.87 -6.65 31.48
N PHE A 530 2.16 -6.37 30.21
CA PHE A 530 3.18 -5.44 29.77
C PHE A 530 2.56 -4.07 29.44
N SER A 531 3.37 -3.02 29.55
CA SER A 531 3.05 -1.68 29.04
C SER A 531 4.10 -1.21 28.03
N GLY A 532 3.96 0.02 27.52
CA GLY A 532 4.75 0.52 26.39
C GLY A 532 4.07 0.19 25.07
N GLU A 533 4.80 -0.43 24.13
CA GLU A 533 4.31 -0.81 22.81
C GLU A 533 3.70 -2.23 22.76
N ALA A 534 3.21 -2.74 23.91
CA ALA A 534 2.40 -3.96 23.94
C ALA A 534 1.04 -3.71 23.27
N ASN A 535 0.49 -4.71 22.57
CA ASN A 535 -0.75 -4.60 21.79
C ASN A 535 -0.69 -3.58 20.64
N GLN A 536 0.49 -3.38 20.05
CA GLN A 536 0.70 -2.49 18.90
C GLN A 536 1.22 -3.24 17.66
N GLY A 537 0.97 -2.67 16.49
CA GLY A 537 1.48 -3.08 15.19
C GLY A 537 2.61 -2.18 14.69
N LYS A 538 3.47 -2.74 13.85
CA LYS A 538 4.51 -2.02 13.11
C LYS A 538 4.55 -2.52 11.67
N PHE A 539 4.41 -1.59 10.73
CA PHE A 539 4.69 -1.80 9.32
C PHE A 539 6.17 -2.10 9.10
N VAL A 540 6.37 -3.09 8.26
CA VAL A 540 7.63 -3.59 7.77
C VAL A 540 7.83 -3.11 6.33
N GLY A 541 6.79 -2.99 5.52
CA GLY A 541 6.93 -2.64 4.11
C GLY A 541 6.96 -3.84 3.19
N ASN A 542 7.47 -3.64 1.97
CA ASN A 542 7.60 -4.73 1.01
C ASN A 542 8.90 -5.50 1.30
N LEU A 543 8.78 -6.83 1.41
CA LEU A 543 9.90 -7.77 1.42
C LEU A 543 9.95 -8.44 0.05
N ILE A 544 10.75 -7.86 -0.85
CA ILE A 544 10.94 -8.35 -2.23
C ILE A 544 11.93 -9.50 -2.21
N HIS A 545 11.73 -10.55 -3.02
CA HIS A 545 12.59 -11.73 -3.11
C HIS A 545 12.68 -12.63 -1.86
N ASN A 546 13.14 -13.86 -2.06
CA ASN A 546 13.38 -14.83 -0.99
C ASN A 546 14.56 -14.38 -0.12
N GLY A 547 14.38 -14.45 1.20
CA GLY A 547 15.38 -14.09 2.20
C GLY A 547 15.44 -12.60 2.52
N ALA A 548 14.66 -11.74 1.85
CA ALA A 548 14.55 -10.35 2.27
C ALA A 548 13.96 -10.27 3.67
N GLN A 549 14.57 -9.43 4.49
CA GLN A 549 14.22 -9.29 5.89
C GLN A 549 14.33 -7.85 6.36
N LYS A 550 13.51 -7.50 7.34
CA LYS A 550 13.59 -6.21 8.03
C LYS A 550 13.26 -6.42 9.50
N THR A 551 13.92 -5.65 10.35
CA THR A 551 13.76 -5.73 11.81
C THR A 551 13.02 -4.50 12.31
N VAL A 552 11.98 -4.73 13.11
CA VAL A 552 11.31 -3.68 13.89
C VAL A 552 11.59 -3.88 15.36
N VAL A 553 11.43 -2.81 16.15
CA VAL A 553 11.72 -2.83 17.59
C VAL A 553 10.49 -2.40 18.36
N PHE A 554 10.05 -3.22 19.32
CA PHE A 554 9.02 -2.89 20.31
C PHE A 554 9.68 -2.50 21.64
N ASN A 555 9.36 -1.33 22.16
CA ASN A 555 9.79 -0.83 23.46
C ASN A 555 8.74 -1.20 24.51
N LEU A 556 9.11 -2.07 25.45
CA LEU A 556 8.20 -2.66 26.43
C LEU A 556 8.65 -2.35 27.85
N THR A 557 7.69 -2.26 28.76
CA THR A 557 7.94 -2.23 30.19
C THR A 557 7.46 -3.54 30.81
N ALA A 558 8.34 -4.19 31.55
CA ALA A 558 8.07 -5.47 32.19
C ALA A 558 7.05 -5.33 33.34
N PRO A 559 6.19 -6.34 33.55
CA PRO A 559 5.27 -6.40 34.68
C PRO A 559 5.96 -6.18 36.04
N ASN A 560 5.21 -5.68 37.02
CA ASN A 560 5.72 -5.46 38.38
C ASN A 560 5.89 -6.74 39.21
N PHE A 561 5.51 -7.89 38.66
CA PHE A 561 5.61 -9.18 39.34
C PHE A 561 6.62 -10.09 38.61
N PRO A 562 7.45 -10.85 39.33
CA PRO A 562 8.32 -11.82 38.69
C PRO A 562 7.50 -12.99 38.16
N GLY A 563 7.92 -13.56 37.03
CA GLY A 563 7.20 -14.65 36.41
C GLY A 563 7.67 -14.95 34.99
N THR A 564 7.05 -15.95 34.39
CA THR A 564 7.21 -16.28 32.97
C THR A 564 5.95 -15.83 32.25
N TYR A 565 6.14 -14.97 31.26
CA TYR A 565 5.09 -14.35 30.49
C TYR A 565 5.18 -14.77 29.03
N SER A 566 4.05 -14.79 28.33
CA SER A 566 3.98 -15.17 26.92
C SER A 566 3.32 -14.06 26.12
N LEU A 567 4.05 -13.51 25.15
CA LEU A 567 3.55 -12.57 24.16
C LEU A 567 3.31 -13.32 22.84
N GLN A 568 2.37 -12.87 22.02
CA GLN A 568 2.18 -13.40 20.67
C GLN A 568 2.63 -12.38 19.64
N LEU A 569 3.49 -12.80 18.72
CA LEU A 569 3.78 -12.06 17.51
C LEU A 569 2.90 -12.60 16.39
N ARG A 570 2.36 -11.72 15.56
CA ARG A 570 1.62 -12.05 14.33
C ARG A 570 2.12 -11.15 13.21
N ALA A 571 2.63 -11.73 12.12
CA ALA A 571 2.97 -10.99 10.92
C ALA A 571 2.05 -11.36 9.77
N GLU A 572 1.64 -10.36 9.00
CA GLU A 572 0.80 -10.49 7.83
C GLU A 572 1.20 -9.49 6.75
N GLY A 573 0.76 -9.70 5.52
CA GLY A 573 0.90 -8.72 4.44
C GLY A 573 -0.39 -8.61 3.63
N ILE A 574 -0.34 -7.84 2.54
CA ILE A 574 -1.55 -7.45 1.80
C ILE A 574 -1.83 -8.35 0.61
N ASN A 575 -0.88 -9.18 0.17
CA ASN A 575 -1.11 -10.13 -0.92
C ASN A 575 -2.29 -11.05 -0.59
N ARG A 576 -3.11 -11.39 -1.60
CA ARG A 576 -4.28 -12.26 -1.43
C ARG A 576 -3.91 -13.63 -0.84
N ASP A 577 -2.88 -14.26 -1.40
CA ASP A 577 -2.51 -15.64 -1.06
C ASP A 577 -1.47 -15.73 0.08
N LEU A 578 -1.10 -14.61 0.72
CA LEU A 578 -0.13 -14.63 1.80
C LEU A 578 -0.79 -14.98 3.15
N THR A 579 -0.44 -16.14 3.67
CA THR A 579 -0.92 -16.60 4.97
C THR A 579 -0.18 -15.89 6.11
N PRO A 580 -0.87 -15.31 7.11
CA PRO A 580 -0.23 -14.77 8.31
C PRO A 580 0.57 -15.83 9.07
N VAL A 581 1.67 -15.42 9.71
CA VAL A 581 2.49 -16.27 10.58
C VAL A 581 2.46 -15.74 12.01
N SER A 582 2.37 -16.64 12.99
CA SER A 582 2.39 -16.27 14.41
C SER A 582 3.50 -17.01 15.16
N LYS A 583 4.05 -16.36 16.20
CA LYS A 583 5.10 -16.90 17.06
C LYS A 583 4.92 -16.47 18.50
N SER A 584 4.89 -17.42 19.43
CA SER A 584 4.92 -17.10 20.87
C SER A 584 6.33 -16.71 21.30
N VAL A 585 6.43 -15.65 22.09
CA VAL A 585 7.67 -15.17 22.69
C VAL A 585 7.56 -15.27 24.20
N VAL A 586 8.44 -16.05 24.81
CA VAL A 586 8.49 -16.20 26.27
C VAL A 586 9.43 -15.16 26.87
N ILE A 587 8.92 -14.37 27.81
CA ILE A 587 9.67 -13.36 28.56
C ILE A 587 9.75 -13.80 30.02
N ASN A 588 10.97 -13.98 30.54
CA ASN A 588 11.18 -14.29 31.95
C ASN A 588 11.54 -13.02 32.71
N VAL A 589 10.66 -12.60 33.61
CA VAL A 589 10.84 -11.41 34.46
C VAL A 589 11.29 -11.88 35.83
N LYS A 590 12.48 -11.46 36.23
CA LYS A 590 13.05 -11.73 37.55
C LYS A 590 12.66 -10.63 38.54
N GLN A 591 12.73 -10.95 39.82
CA GLN A 591 12.53 -9.94 40.85
C GLN A 591 13.63 -8.85 40.73
N GLY A 592 13.21 -7.58 40.69
CA GLY A 592 14.14 -6.46 40.79
C GLY A 592 14.91 -6.47 42.11
N THR A 593 16.13 -5.93 42.11
CA THR A 593 16.86 -5.70 43.37
C THR A 593 16.09 -4.62 44.12
N PRO A 594 15.57 -4.86 45.34
CA PRO A 594 14.90 -3.83 46.10
C PRO A 594 15.84 -2.65 46.27
N THR A 595 15.46 -1.48 45.75
CA THR A 595 16.24 -0.24 45.90
C THR A 595 16.29 0.25 47.35
N GLU A 596 15.40 -0.26 48.20
CA GLU A 596 15.45 -0.05 49.64
C GLU A 596 15.71 -1.39 50.36
N GLN A 597 16.83 -1.44 51.09
CA GLN A 597 16.95 -2.38 52.20
C GLN A 597 15.94 -1.96 53.26
N PHE A 598 14.80 -2.65 53.31
CA PHE A 598 13.78 -2.39 54.31
C PHE A 598 14.33 -2.61 55.71
N LYS A 599 14.49 -1.53 56.48
CA LYS A 599 14.52 -1.60 57.94
C LYS A 599 13.10 -1.87 58.42
N ILE A 600 12.87 -3.01 59.06
CA ILE A 600 11.67 -3.18 59.88
C ILE A 600 11.76 -2.16 61.03
N THR A 601 11.03 -1.05 60.94
CA THR A 601 10.89 -0.05 62.02
C THR A 601 9.60 -0.29 62.81
N ASN A 602 9.55 0.08 64.10
CA ASN A 602 8.45 -0.20 65.05
C ASN A 602 8.34 -1.65 65.55
N LEU A 603 9.47 -2.27 65.83
CA LEU A 603 9.56 -3.45 66.69
C LEU A 603 9.18 -3.05 68.13
N ILE A 604 8.12 -3.64 68.70
CA ILE A 604 7.74 -3.46 70.10
C ILE A 604 8.04 -4.76 70.87
N PRO A 605 8.81 -4.71 71.97
CA PRO A 605 9.42 -3.52 72.56
C PRO A 605 10.71 -3.07 71.84
N SER A 606 10.91 -1.74 71.77
CA SER A 606 12.07 -1.10 71.14
C SER A 606 13.27 -0.91 72.08
N SER A 607 13.17 -1.38 73.33
CA SER A 607 14.25 -1.35 74.32
C SER A 607 14.41 -2.71 75.00
N TYR A 608 15.66 -3.11 75.19
CA TYR A 608 16.02 -4.33 75.90
C TYR A 608 16.32 -3.99 77.35
N GLN A 609 15.67 -4.66 78.31
CA GLN A 609 16.15 -4.66 79.69
C GLN A 609 17.23 -5.74 79.84
N VAL A 610 18.38 -5.35 80.39
CA VAL A 610 19.41 -6.30 80.82
C VAL A 610 18.86 -7.05 82.03
N ALA A 611 18.56 -8.33 81.86
CA ALA A 611 18.26 -9.23 82.97
C ALA A 611 19.56 -9.90 83.41
N ASN A 612 19.82 -9.96 84.72
CA ASN A 612 20.88 -10.79 85.27
C ASN A 612 20.41 -12.25 85.27
N LEU A 613 20.83 -13.01 84.27
CA LEU A 613 20.53 -14.45 84.14
C LEU A 613 21.73 -15.26 84.61
N LYS A 614 21.49 -16.34 85.37
CA LYS A 614 22.55 -17.30 85.75
C LYS A 614 22.54 -18.51 84.81
N GLU A 615 23.71 -19.11 84.63
CA GLU A 615 23.86 -20.36 83.87
C GLU A 615 22.90 -21.44 84.43
N GLY A 616 22.07 -22.01 83.55
CA GLY A 616 21.07 -23.01 83.89
C GLY A 616 19.64 -22.49 84.12
N ASP A 617 19.42 -21.18 84.21
CA ASP A 617 18.08 -20.61 84.39
C ASP A 617 17.20 -20.84 83.13
N PRO A 618 15.93 -21.27 83.29
CA PRO A 618 14.98 -21.31 82.18
C PRO A 618 14.53 -19.89 81.84
N TYR A 619 14.87 -19.41 80.64
CA TYR A 619 14.44 -18.10 80.15
C TYR A 619 13.44 -18.25 79.00
N TYR A 620 12.37 -17.45 79.04
CA TYR A 620 11.34 -17.40 78.01
C TYR A 620 11.51 -16.14 77.17
N ILE A 621 11.73 -16.30 75.87
CA ILE A 621 11.66 -15.20 74.92
C ILE A 621 10.21 -15.12 74.41
N ASP A 622 9.29 -14.67 75.27
CA ASP A 622 7.92 -14.44 74.81
C ASP A 622 7.90 -13.14 73.98
N ARG A 623 7.78 -13.28 72.66
CA ARG A 623 7.70 -12.13 71.74
C ARG A 623 6.69 -12.41 70.65
N THR A 624 5.59 -11.68 70.71
CA THR A 624 4.63 -11.57 69.60
C THR A 624 5.00 -10.37 68.74
N TRP A 625 5.36 -10.62 67.48
CA TRP A 625 5.58 -9.55 66.51
C TRP A 625 4.28 -9.26 65.73
N LYS A 626 3.97 -7.98 65.51
CA LYS A 626 2.82 -7.53 64.72
C LYS A 626 3.28 -6.63 63.58
N ILE A 627 3.00 -7.01 62.35
CA ILE A 627 3.19 -6.14 61.18
C ILE A 627 2.00 -5.18 61.14
N LEU A 628 2.25 -3.88 61.34
CA LEU A 628 1.21 -2.84 61.46
C LEU A 628 0.73 -2.32 60.11
N SER A 629 1.59 -2.33 59.10
CA SER A 629 1.24 -2.00 57.72
C SER A 629 2.24 -2.67 56.77
N ILE A 630 1.76 -2.99 55.57
CA ILE A 630 2.56 -3.42 54.43
C ILE A 630 2.37 -2.33 53.38
N PRO A 631 3.43 -1.74 52.80
CA PRO A 631 3.26 -0.74 51.75
C PRO A 631 2.43 -1.32 50.59
N ALA A 632 1.66 -0.47 49.91
CA ALA A 632 0.71 -0.90 48.87
C ALA A 632 1.36 -1.82 47.82
N ASP A 633 2.61 -1.53 47.47
CA ASP A 633 3.43 -2.25 46.49
C ASP A 633 3.73 -3.72 46.87
N PHE A 634 3.48 -4.11 48.12
CA PHE A 634 3.75 -5.45 48.65
C PHE A 634 2.49 -6.24 49.01
N GLN A 635 1.29 -5.69 48.82
CA GLN A 635 0.04 -6.43 49.01
C GLN A 635 -0.11 -7.50 47.91
N GLY A 636 -0.21 -8.78 48.31
CA GLY A 636 -0.48 -9.90 47.39
C GLY A 636 0.76 -10.68 46.89
N LEU A 637 1.98 -10.35 47.34
CA LEU A 637 3.18 -11.09 46.95
C LEU A 637 3.30 -12.46 47.63
N ILE A 638 3.58 -13.51 46.84
CA ILE A 638 3.64 -14.94 47.22
C ILE A 638 4.64 -15.32 48.33
N TRP A 639 5.54 -14.42 48.73
CA TRP A 639 6.55 -14.68 49.77
C TRP A 639 6.18 -14.11 51.15
N ILE A 640 5.11 -13.31 51.26
CA ILE A 640 4.57 -12.90 52.56
C ILE A 640 3.63 -14.00 53.05
N LYS A 641 4.19 -15.03 53.69
CA LYS A 641 3.42 -16.09 54.33
C LYS A 641 3.06 -15.69 55.77
N THR A 642 1.77 -15.62 56.05
CA THR A 642 1.26 -15.74 57.42
C THR A 642 1.21 -17.23 57.77
N ALA A 643 1.11 -17.58 59.05
CA ALA A 643 0.99 -18.98 59.47
C ALA A 643 -0.28 -19.70 58.92
N TYR A 644 -1.21 -19.00 58.26
CA TYR A 644 -2.55 -19.51 57.94
C TYR A 644 -2.96 -19.50 56.44
N ASN A 645 -2.07 -19.10 55.51
CA ASN A 645 -2.31 -19.24 54.06
C ASN A 645 -3.65 -18.62 53.57
N ASP A 646 -3.95 -17.41 54.04
CA ASP A 646 -5.22 -16.70 53.86
C ASP A 646 -5.10 -15.51 52.88
N TYR A 647 -4.93 -15.83 51.59
CA TYR A 647 -4.54 -14.91 50.50
C TYR A 647 -5.61 -13.87 50.07
N PHE A 648 -6.82 -13.90 50.65
CA PHE A 648 -7.98 -13.13 50.15
C PHE A 648 -8.76 -12.35 51.22
N LYS A 649 -8.26 -12.22 52.45
CA LYS A 649 -8.92 -11.41 53.49
C LYS A 649 -8.21 -10.09 53.74
N ALA A 650 -8.98 -9.01 53.86
CA ALA A 650 -8.48 -7.70 54.24
C ALA A 650 -7.65 -7.79 55.54
N PHE A 651 -6.41 -7.31 55.46
CA PHE A 651 -5.37 -7.51 56.46
C PHE A 651 -5.71 -6.88 57.82
N GLN A 652 -6.07 -7.71 58.80
CA GLN A 652 -5.90 -7.38 60.21
C GLN A 652 -5.29 -8.57 60.95
N ASN A 653 -4.03 -8.42 61.38
CA ASN A 653 -3.32 -9.23 62.39
C ASN A 653 -2.58 -10.50 61.92
N VAL A 654 -1.55 -10.35 61.10
CA VAL A 654 -0.51 -11.38 60.95
C VAL A 654 0.34 -11.44 62.23
N ARG A 655 0.43 -12.61 62.87
CA ARG A 655 1.27 -12.90 64.04
C ARG A 655 2.15 -14.12 63.76
N PHE A 656 3.36 -14.14 64.30
CA PHE A 656 4.19 -15.35 64.37
C PHE A 656 4.87 -15.42 65.74
N ASP A 657 4.82 -16.60 66.35
CA ASP A 657 5.34 -16.88 67.68
C ASP A 657 6.64 -17.68 67.58
N ILE A 658 7.70 -17.23 68.26
CA ILE A 658 8.95 -17.98 68.39
C ILE A 658 9.03 -18.55 69.81
N ASN A 659 8.24 -19.59 70.08
CA ASN A 659 8.13 -20.20 71.41
C ASN A 659 9.03 -21.43 71.51
N GLN A 660 10.30 -21.26 71.89
CA GLN A 660 11.15 -22.39 72.33
C GLN A 660 11.82 -22.10 73.67
N LYS A 661 11.76 -23.08 74.58
CA LYS A 661 12.54 -23.09 75.82
C LYS A 661 14.03 -23.14 75.47
N SER A 662 14.79 -22.16 75.95
CA SER A 662 16.25 -22.17 75.88
C SER A 662 16.86 -22.15 77.28
N LYS A 663 17.99 -22.84 77.45
CA LYS A 663 18.83 -22.73 78.65
C LYS A 663 19.90 -21.69 78.40
N VAL A 664 20.13 -20.83 79.40
CA VAL A 664 21.29 -19.94 79.42
C VAL A 664 22.51 -20.83 79.70
N TYR A 665 23.38 -20.97 78.69
CA TYR A 665 24.68 -21.63 78.80
C TYR A 665 25.75 -20.62 79.18
#